data_AF-A0A958ZBQ7-F1
#
_entry.id   AF-A0A958ZBQ7-F1
#
_cell.length_a   1.000
_cell.length_b   1.000
_cell.length_c   1.000
_cell.angle_alpha   90.00
_cell.angle_beta   90.00
_cell.angle_gamma   90.00
#
_symmetry.space_group_name_H-M   'P 1'
#
loop_
_entity.id
_entity.type
_entity.pdbx_description
1 polymer ?
#
loop_
_entity_poly.entity_id
_entity_poly.type
_entity_poly.pdbx_seq_one_letter_code
_entity_poly.pdbx_strand_id
1 'polypeptide(L)'
;MRTKREHTSKYLIAILLVLLFSFVLYQFFTVRSLDEPETTTNNGNVKVVLLEEILDSAAIPDNGFERQFRLLSDHGKLPTTSTYFKTWEYYKIKKNLREIILHNSSDLSDESLAALLEFVSNGGTLFLPNISIDQRMGYFYGLKGNSRMVIDSTARGIFLLSNFLPHGAGGQYDDFNYHDGLESNAFSKDITVLATAVNREQFPLIVENRIGKGKVLLFNTQMEYTDANLNILFSGILSGLEGIPYPVDSIIAPLITELHEQDTSFEIKSWPEANFIHNENRFSYTVTGVDIQDTGLSNYNWLVYATFNNAETIENQFIKNEHRYIRSPFQHGYLYVVKTQLPELSIDTESLNLNNQLFSNARNTKILNEYKAYNQNRDSLLARFEEQRAAQQQQMQASNASLEKARKISGTTQHRKKIKRETVPDFRTKDTVDSTAWLNYYAKMNQAGEKAVAWQTFKTYVEDHPSKENILFSEQLAGIYGYNSDTDEKYWTGRQYEVSDSLPVLKKYVKLYDNPGNQSEIEKALKKLYLKEPTTANEHAYLAHLIQYNPRLALSELSSLPADNTEGMSDLSASIAKIFAEDKQYDKAYAWAKQTDDIPVVTRLEWLSKQNDDEKLEREYQAYIEVHPDDDQAKLFMSRYLDQKKETEKAWDVAATVKDLQTKDTLKRELNKGIEHIAWVTQKELLQKHADLMDADIKKSIETTIRLEEHNYLHVQSKISGDDRHVTSIESKVSYTIRRDSAISHSIAVAHIKLFDLKNAMTIDADNIGKHVYGISYSYSKSPGNGKAGFSTEAGIQVDNRSQLYVNGRVTIDKTTEKSSTKLSAAVHPEKTGAAYEKKIYRVEATLNQENQLSETVRSGVFANASHFTDGITVGSVNAQLSLEKALDKTVKAFPFAEISYAKSNAQSTFNYPYFVVDKRFYTGGGLGVKIKNPIQNLNLSIEGGAFLDNDFGNFGRIRINGNFKLGTFTKITTSGEFSTRPMGYSNYFLIGLSHIF
;
A
#
# COMPACT_ATOMS: atom_id res chain seq x y z
N MET A 1 20.50 0.11 8.77
CA MET A 1 20.67 0.56 7.36
C MET A 1 19.67 -0.06 6.38
N ARG A 2 19.37 -1.38 6.42
CA ARG A 2 18.52 -2.09 5.43
C ARG A 2 17.17 -1.39 5.15
N THR A 3 16.42 -1.07 6.21
CA THR A 3 15.12 -0.36 6.16
C THR A 3 15.15 1.01 5.47
N LYS A 4 16.22 1.80 5.64
CA LYS A 4 16.32 3.14 5.03
C LYS A 4 16.41 3.08 3.50
N ARG A 5 16.96 1.98 2.93
CA ARG A 5 17.01 1.73 1.48
C ARG A 5 15.66 1.31 0.88
N GLU A 6 14.83 0.60 1.64
CA GLU A 6 13.49 0.22 1.19
C GLU A 6 12.54 1.42 1.14
N HIS A 7 12.64 2.34 2.09
CA HIS A 7 11.91 3.61 2.02
C HIS A 7 12.37 4.48 0.86
N THR A 8 13.68 4.67 0.63
CA THR A 8 14.13 5.47 -0.53
C THR A 8 13.82 4.79 -1.87
N SER A 9 13.82 3.45 -1.95
CA SER A 9 13.32 2.74 -3.14
C SER A 9 11.82 2.98 -3.37
N LYS A 10 10.98 2.88 -2.33
CA LYS A 10 9.55 3.19 -2.41
C LYS A 10 9.29 4.65 -2.83
N TYR A 11 10.03 5.62 -2.27
CA TYR A 11 9.92 7.03 -2.66
C TYR A 11 10.47 7.27 -4.07
N LEU A 12 11.58 6.68 -4.49
CA LEU A 12 12.12 6.85 -5.84
C LEU A 12 11.20 6.22 -6.89
N ILE A 13 10.58 5.08 -6.59
CA ILE A 13 9.57 4.45 -7.46
C ILE A 13 8.26 5.25 -7.45
N ALA A 14 7.84 5.81 -6.31
CA ALA A 14 6.69 6.73 -6.26
C ALA A 14 6.97 8.05 -7.01
N ILE A 15 8.20 8.57 -6.96
CA ILE A 15 8.62 9.76 -7.69
C ILE A 15 8.79 9.45 -9.18
N LEU A 16 9.27 8.26 -9.58
CA LEU A 16 9.24 7.82 -10.97
C LEU A 16 7.81 7.58 -11.46
N LEU A 17 6.93 7.02 -10.63
CA LEU A 17 5.51 6.89 -10.93
C LEU A 17 4.82 8.25 -11.05
N VAL A 18 5.11 9.21 -10.18
CA VAL A 18 4.53 10.57 -10.24
C VAL A 18 5.14 11.36 -11.38
N LEU A 19 6.47 11.40 -11.55
CA LEU A 19 7.10 12.05 -12.70
C LEU A 19 6.64 11.45 -14.03
N LEU A 20 6.36 10.14 -14.07
CA LEU A 20 5.92 9.50 -15.30
C LEU A 20 4.40 9.55 -15.49
N PHE A 21 3.59 9.46 -14.43
CA PHE A 21 2.16 9.74 -14.51
C PHE A 21 1.92 11.21 -14.84
N SER A 22 2.74 12.13 -14.33
CA SER A 22 2.81 13.53 -14.71
C SER A 22 3.44 13.76 -16.08
N PHE A 23 4.37 12.93 -16.57
CA PHE A 23 4.85 13.01 -17.97
C PHE A 23 3.79 12.47 -18.94
N VAL A 24 3.07 11.42 -18.57
CA VAL A 24 1.93 10.87 -19.33
C VAL A 24 0.77 11.85 -19.29
N LEU A 25 0.44 12.46 -18.15
CA LEU A 25 -0.54 13.54 -18.05
C LEU A 25 -0.05 14.80 -18.79
N TYR A 26 1.22 15.18 -18.71
CA TYR A 26 1.78 16.30 -19.48
C TYR A 26 1.69 16.02 -20.97
N GLN A 27 1.94 14.79 -21.43
CA GLN A 27 1.71 14.38 -22.81
C GLN A 27 0.20 14.30 -23.12
N PHE A 28 -0.66 13.93 -22.17
CA PHE A 28 -2.12 13.96 -22.35
C PHE A 28 -2.63 15.41 -22.48
N PHE A 29 -2.11 16.35 -21.69
CA PHE A 29 -2.46 17.78 -21.70
C PHE A 29 -1.81 18.54 -22.86
N THR A 30 -0.59 18.18 -23.27
CA THR A 30 0.07 18.75 -24.47
C THR A 30 -0.35 18.07 -25.77
N VAL A 31 -0.94 16.87 -25.75
CA VAL A 31 -1.68 16.31 -26.90
C VAL A 31 -3.09 16.91 -26.95
N ARG A 32 -3.81 17.04 -25.82
CA ARG A 32 -5.03 17.88 -25.68
C ARG A 32 -4.82 19.37 -26.02
N SER A 33 -3.60 19.80 -26.35
CA SER A 33 -3.36 21.14 -26.94
C SER A 33 -3.87 21.28 -28.38
N LEU A 34 -4.39 20.21 -29.00
CA LEU A 34 -5.46 20.32 -30.00
C LEU A 34 -6.58 19.36 -29.59
N ASP A 35 -7.80 19.89 -29.57
CA ASP A 35 -9.07 19.17 -29.74
C ASP A 35 -9.42 18.02 -28.77
N GLU A 36 -9.35 18.32 -27.48
CA GLU A 36 -10.59 18.16 -26.71
C GLU A 36 -11.28 19.54 -26.74
N PRO A 37 -12.46 19.67 -27.37
CA PRO A 37 -13.01 20.99 -27.68
C PRO A 37 -13.41 21.75 -26.42
N GLU A 38 -13.47 23.07 -26.57
CA GLU A 38 -14.29 23.92 -25.71
C GLU A 38 -15.65 23.25 -25.48
N THR A 39 -16.13 23.25 -24.23
CA THR A 39 -17.40 22.61 -23.85
C THR A 39 -18.58 23.48 -24.26
N THR A 40 -18.67 23.69 -25.58
CA THR A 40 -19.78 24.28 -26.29
C THR A 40 -21.06 23.53 -25.90
N THR A 41 -21.92 24.20 -25.14
CA THR A 41 -23.19 23.69 -24.62
C THR A 41 -24.24 23.64 -25.73
N ASN A 42 -23.97 22.83 -26.76
CA ASN A 42 -24.62 22.81 -28.08
C ASN A 42 -24.60 24.13 -28.88
N ASN A 43 -24.29 25.27 -28.25
CA ASN A 43 -24.46 26.62 -28.82
C ASN A 43 -23.15 27.38 -29.13
N GLY A 44 -21.98 26.72 -29.11
CA GLY A 44 -20.73 27.33 -29.59
C GLY A 44 -19.94 28.17 -28.58
N ASN A 45 -20.26 28.13 -27.29
CA ASN A 45 -19.61 29.00 -26.29
C ASN A 45 -18.38 28.34 -25.63
N VAL A 46 -17.32 29.13 -25.47
CA VAL A 46 -16.16 28.81 -24.62
C VAL A 46 -16.62 28.69 -23.16
N LYS A 47 -16.04 27.79 -22.35
CA LYS A 47 -16.27 27.86 -20.89
C LYS A 47 -15.52 29.07 -20.32
N VAL A 48 -16.23 30.20 -20.25
CA VAL A 48 -15.71 31.45 -19.69
C VAL A 48 -15.36 31.29 -18.22
N VAL A 49 -14.27 31.93 -17.78
CA VAL A 49 -13.89 32.09 -16.38
C VAL A 49 -13.34 33.50 -16.20
N LEU A 50 -14.01 34.31 -15.38
CA LEU A 50 -13.62 35.69 -15.07
C LEU A 50 -12.86 35.81 -13.75
N LEU A 51 -13.19 34.94 -12.78
CA LEU A 51 -12.69 34.96 -11.42
C LEU A 51 -11.93 33.68 -11.07
N GLU A 52 -10.78 33.81 -10.42
CA GLU A 52 -10.01 32.70 -9.85
C GLU A 52 -9.66 32.97 -8.39
N GLU A 53 -10.20 32.13 -7.51
CA GLU A 53 -9.93 32.16 -6.08
C GLU A 53 -8.77 31.21 -5.72
N ILE A 54 -7.83 31.68 -4.89
CA ILE A 54 -6.66 30.91 -4.48
C ILE A 54 -6.82 30.48 -3.00
N LEU A 55 -6.99 29.17 -2.77
CA LEU A 55 -7.41 28.56 -1.50
C LEU A 55 -6.29 27.78 -0.79
N ASP A 56 -6.11 27.99 0.53
CA ASP A 56 -4.97 27.52 1.32
C ASP A 56 -4.78 25.98 1.26
N SER A 57 -5.88 25.26 1.46
CA SER A 57 -5.90 23.80 1.54
C SER A 57 -7.11 23.19 0.82
N ALA A 58 -6.99 21.91 0.43
CA ALA A 58 -8.09 21.14 -0.17
C ALA A 58 -9.10 20.58 0.85
N ALA A 59 -8.96 20.88 2.14
CA ALA A 59 -10.04 20.72 3.11
C ALA A 59 -10.88 22.00 3.11
N ILE A 60 -12.21 21.87 2.97
CA ILE A 60 -13.17 22.98 2.93
C ILE A 60 -13.00 23.84 4.20
N PRO A 61 -12.54 25.09 4.09
CA PRO A 61 -12.50 25.99 5.23
C PRO A 61 -13.92 26.53 5.46
N ASP A 62 -14.60 26.09 6.52
CA ASP A 62 -15.90 26.65 6.91
C ASP A 62 -15.72 28.03 7.58
N ASN A 63 -15.12 28.96 6.85
CA ASN A 63 -14.93 30.36 7.22
C ASN A 63 -16.04 31.23 6.61
N GLY A 64 -16.27 32.40 7.20
CA GLY A 64 -17.32 33.31 6.74
C GLY A 64 -17.17 33.71 5.26
N PHE A 65 -15.94 33.92 4.77
CA PHE A 65 -15.73 34.35 3.39
C PHE A 65 -16.17 33.31 2.35
N GLU A 66 -15.66 32.08 2.41
CA GLU A 66 -15.85 31.09 1.32
C GLU A 66 -17.34 30.74 1.15
N ARG A 67 -18.11 30.82 2.24
CA ARG A 67 -19.57 30.73 2.25
C ARG A 67 -20.23 31.89 1.50
N GLN A 68 -19.88 33.14 1.85
CA GLN A 68 -20.48 34.34 1.24
C GLN A 68 -20.02 34.58 -0.20
N PHE A 69 -18.80 34.20 -0.57
CA PHE A 69 -18.30 34.27 -1.94
C PHE A 69 -18.96 33.23 -2.85
N ARG A 70 -19.21 32.00 -2.37
CA ARG A 70 -20.04 31.04 -3.10
C ARG A 70 -21.47 31.57 -3.27
N LEU A 71 -22.09 32.08 -2.21
CA LEU A 71 -23.43 32.68 -2.28
C LEU A 71 -23.50 33.81 -3.34
N LEU A 72 -22.55 34.74 -3.33
CA LEU A 72 -22.47 35.81 -4.34
C LEU A 72 -22.15 35.31 -5.75
N SER A 73 -21.33 34.27 -5.89
CA SER A 73 -21.04 33.65 -7.19
C SER A 73 -22.25 32.93 -7.75
N ASP A 74 -23.01 32.23 -6.92
CA ASP A 74 -24.16 31.42 -7.31
C ASP A 74 -25.41 32.28 -7.57
N HIS A 75 -25.57 33.42 -6.89
CA HIS A 75 -26.66 34.38 -7.15
C HIS A 75 -26.30 35.43 -8.22
N GLY A 76 -25.05 35.92 -8.25
CA GLY A 76 -24.53 36.76 -9.33
C GLY A 76 -24.23 35.98 -10.63
N LYS A 77 -24.34 34.65 -10.58
CA LYS A 77 -24.10 33.70 -11.69
C LYS A 77 -22.72 33.89 -12.32
N LEU A 78 -21.70 34.15 -11.48
CA LEU A 78 -20.36 34.55 -11.86
C LEU A 78 -19.56 33.35 -12.43
N PRO A 79 -18.85 33.49 -13.56
CA PRO A 79 -17.98 32.43 -14.08
C PRO A 79 -16.69 32.30 -13.25
N THR A 80 -16.74 31.48 -12.19
CA THR A 80 -15.63 31.32 -11.23
C THR A 80 -14.83 30.02 -11.41
N THR A 81 -13.68 29.97 -10.76
CA THR A 81 -12.86 28.78 -10.51
C THR A 81 -12.19 28.97 -9.14
N SER A 82 -11.88 27.88 -8.42
CA SER A 82 -10.99 27.94 -7.25
C SER A 82 -9.82 26.96 -7.44
N THR A 83 -8.62 27.36 -7.03
CA THR A 83 -7.37 26.61 -7.20
C THR A 83 -6.56 26.64 -5.89
N TYR A 84 -5.90 25.54 -5.52
CA TYR A 84 -5.13 25.49 -4.25
C TYR A 84 -3.68 25.94 -4.43
N PHE A 85 -3.08 26.67 -3.47
CA PHE A 85 -1.70 27.21 -3.57
C PHE A 85 -0.68 26.16 -4.02
N LYS A 86 -0.74 24.96 -3.44
CA LYS A 86 0.16 23.83 -3.73
C LYS A 86 -0.02 23.22 -5.12
N THR A 87 -0.94 23.76 -5.93
CA THR A 87 -1.26 23.37 -7.32
C THR A 87 -1.40 24.56 -8.29
N TRP A 88 -1.34 25.79 -7.78
CA TRP A 88 -1.37 27.01 -8.59
C TRP A 88 0.02 27.22 -9.21
N GLU A 89 0.09 27.25 -10.54
CA GLU A 89 1.35 27.34 -11.27
C GLU A 89 1.26 28.54 -12.23
N TYR A 90 2.28 29.40 -12.20
CA TYR A 90 2.29 30.72 -12.85
C TYR A 90 1.84 30.74 -14.33
N TYR A 91 2.08 29.66 -15.07
CA TYR A 91 1.77 29.55 -16.50
C TYR A 91 0.30 29.13 -16.79
N LYS A 92 -0.57 29.05 -15.78
CA LYS A 92 -1.98 28.63 -15.89
C LYS A 92 -3.02 29.76 -15.83
N ILE A 93 -2.60 31.01 -15.60
CA ILE A 93 -3.51 32.16 -15.56
C ILE A 93 -4.32 32.22 -16.85
N LYS A 94 -5.66 32.12 -16.74
CA LYS A 94 -6.56 31.93 -17.88
C LYS A 94 -6.63 33.19 -18.74
N LYS A 95 -6.74 33.02 -20.06
CA LYS A 95 -6.68 34.13 -21.03
C LYS A 95 -7.75 35.21 -20.81
N ASN A 96 -8.89 34.81 -20.26
CA ASN A 96 -10.04 35.65 -19.96
C ASN A 96 -10.19 36.02 -18.47
N LEU A 97 -9.24 35.65 -17.63
CA LEU A 97 -9.27 36.01 -16.22
C LEU A 97 -9.20 37.53 -16.08
N ARG A 98 -10.14 38.13 -15.35
CA ARG A 98 -10.20 39.58 -15.10
C ARG A 98 -9.78 39.91 -13.67
N GLU A 99 -10.12 39.04 -12.72
CA GLU A 99 -9.74 39.21 -11.31
C GLU A 99 -9.29 37.89 -10.64
N ILE A 100 -8.31 38.01 -9.73
CA ILE A 100 -7.85 36.95 -8.83
C ILE A 100 -8.25 37.35 -7.41
N ILE A 101 -8.80 36.39 -6.64
CA ILE A 101 -9.18 36.56 -5.24
C ILE A 101 -8.20 35.76 -4.37
N LEU A 102 -7.56 36.42 -3.40
CA LEU A 102 -6.44 35.84 -2.64
C LEU A 102 -6.60 36.08 -1.13
N HIS A 103 -6.73 34.99 -0.36
CA HIS A 103 -7.02 35.02 1.10
C HIS A 103 -5.80 35.10 1.99
N ASN A 104 -4.75 34.39 1.60
CA ASN A 104 -3.48 34.28 2.28
C ASN A 104 -2.38 34.35 1.22
N SER A 105 -1.13 34.57 1.62
CA SER A 105 0.02 34.52 0.71
C SER A 105 1.25 33.85 1.31
N SER A 106 1.22 33.45 2.59
CA SER A 106 2.37 32.83 3.28
C SER A 106 2.99 31.68 2.49
N ASP A 107 2.13 30.87 1.86
CA ASP A 107 2.48 29.65 1.15
C ASP A 107 2.70 29.86 -0.37
N LEU A 108 2.60 31.10 -0.89
CA LEU A 108 3.00 31.41 -2.28
C LEU A 108 4.53 31.36 -2.43
N SER A 109 4.99 30.84 -3.57
CA SER A 109 6.39 30.99 -3.98
C SER A 109 6.66 32.38 -4.57
N ASP A 110 7.93 32.79 -4.64
CA ASP A 110 8.29 34.10 -5.19
C ASP A 110 8.05 34.19 -6.71
N GLU A 111 8.07 33.06 -7.43
CA GLU A 111 7.62 32.97 -8.83
C GLU A 111 6.10 33.15 -8.94
N SER A 112 5.35 32.66 -7.96
CA SER A 112 3.90 32.83 -7.89
C SER A 112 3.53 34.30 -7.65
N LEU A 113 4.27 34.98 -6.75
CA LEU A 113 4.15 36.43 -6.57
C LEU A 113 4.57 37.22 -7.82
N ALA A 114 5.59 36.78 -8.54
CA ALA A 114 5.97 37.40 -9.82
C ALA A 114 4.87 37.25 -10.89
N ALA A 115 4.14 36.13 -10.89
CA ALA A 115 2.99 35.90 -11.78
C ALA A 115 1.81 36.82 -11.46
N LEU A 116 1.49 37.00 -10.18
CA LEU A 116 0.48 37.97 -9.73
C LEU A 116 0.88 39.40 -10.11
N LEU A 117 2.17 39.75 -9.99
CA LEU A 117 2.68 41.06 -10.41
C LEU A 117 2.52 41.26 -11.93
N GLU A 118 2.79 40.24 -12.74
CA GLU A 118 2.60 40.30 -14.20
C GLU A 118 1.13 40.44 -14.58
N PHE A 119 0.24 39.65 -13.96
CA PHE A 119 -1.21 39.73 -14.17
C PHE A 119 -1.77 41.12 -13.86
N VAL A 120 -1.48 41.66 -12.67
CA VAL A 120 -1.97 42.99 -12.26
C VAL A 120 -1.35 44.10 -13.13
N SER A 121 -0.03 44.06 -13.38
CA SER A 121 0.62 45.06 -14.23
C SER A 121 0.08 45.09 -15.67
N ASN A 122 -0.40 43.96 -16.18
CA ASN A 122 -1.06 43.83 -17.47
C ASN A 122 -2.57 44.16 -17.48
N GLY A 123 -3.17 44.59 -16.36
CA GLY A 123 -4.56 45.06 -16.31
C GLY A 123 -5.52 44.21 -15.48
N GLY A 124 -5.08 43.07 -14.93
CA GLY A 124 -5.87 42.28 -14.00
C GLY A 124 -6.12 43.01 -12.67
N THR A 125 -7.20 42.63 -11.97
CA THR A 125 -7.45 43.06 -10.59
C THR A 125 -7.04 41.95 -9.62
N LEU A 126 -6.32 42.29 -8.56
CA LEU A 126 -6.07 41.37 -7.44
C LEU A 126 -6.90 41.85 -6.24
N PHE A 127 -7.93 41.09 -5.87
CA PHE A 127 -8.77 41.35 -4.72
C PHE A 127 -8.28 40.54 -3.51
N LEU A 128 -7.98 41.26 -2.43
CA LEU A 128 -7.53 40.76 -1.15
C LEU A 128 -8.61 41.09 -0.10
N PRO A 129 -9.58 40.19 0.13
CA PRO A 129 -10.67 40.43 1.07
C PRO A 129 -10.22 40.33 2.54
N ASN A 130 -9.00 39.87 2.81
CA ASN A 130 -8.39 39.88 4.13
C ASN A 130 -6.90 40.26 4.03
N ILE A 131 -6.33 40.77 5.13
CA ILE A 131 -4.92 41.12 5.23
C ILE A 131 -4.05 39.92 5.65
N SER A 132 -3.15 39.50 4.76
CA SER A 132 -2.06 38.56 5.07
C SER A 132 -0.84 39.33 5.60
N ILE A 133 -0.20 38.82 6.66
CA ILE A 133 0.99 39.44 7.30
C ILE A 133 2.31 39.08 6.59
N ASP A 134 2.23 38.57 5.35
CA ASP A 134 3.38 38.29 4.49
C ASP A 134 4.01 39.59 3.96
N GLN A 135 5.23 39.87 4.38
CA GLN A 135 5.93 41.09 4.03
C GLN A 135 6.36 41.18 2.55
N ARG A 136 6.18 40.12 1.76
CA ARG A 136 6.34 40.15 0.29
C ARG A 136 5.16 40.81 -0.41
N MET A 137 3.96 40.71 0.17
CA MET A 137 2.77 41.36 -0.36
C MET A 137 2.72 42.87 -0.12
N GLY A 138 3.62 43.44 0.70
CA GLY A 138 3.60 44.86 1.04
C GLY A 138 3.66 45.81 -0.17
N TYR A 139 4.29 45.41 -1.29
CA TYR A 139 4.24 46.18 -2.54
C TYR A 139 2.84 46.16 -3.19
N PHE A 140 2.15 45.01 -3.17
CA PHE A 140 0.78 44.86 -3.65
C PHE A 140 -0.21 45.67 -2.80
N TYR A 141 -0.03 45.67 -1.48
CA TYR A 141 -0.82 46.48 -0.54
C TYR A 141 -0.53 47.99 -0.64
N GLY A 142 0.53 48.40 -1.34
CA GLY A 142 0.96 49.80 -1.43
C GLY A 142 1.58 50.34 -0.14
N LEU A 143 2.27 49.50 0.65
CA LEU A 143 3.01 49.93 1.83
C LEU A 143 4.26 50.74 1.47
N LYS A 144 4.77 51.50 2.44
CA LYS A 144 6.12 52.09 2.35
C LYS A 144 7.15 50.97 2.49
N GLY A 145 8.14 50.91 1.60
CA GLY A 145 9.24 49.92 1.64
C GLY A 145 10.18 50.04 2.85
N ASN A 146 9.91 50.96 3.78
CA ASN A 146 10.59 51.09 5.07
C ASN A 146 9.65 51.00 6.29
N SER A 147 8.39 50.59 6.10
CA SER A 147 7.42 50.38 7.18
C SER A 147 7.60 49.04 7.88
N ARG A 148 7.00 48.90 9.06
CA ARG A 148 6.70 47.60 9.68
C ARG A 148 5.22 47.30 9.46
N MET A 149 4.90 46.01 9.30
CA MET A 149 3.53 45.55 9.45
C MET A 149 3.18 45.52 10.95
N VAL A 150 2.48 46.54 11.43
CA VAL A 150 1.96 46.66 12.80
C VAL A 150 0.44 46.67 12.72
N ILE A 151 -0.24 45.94 13.60
CA ILE A 151 -1.70 45.78 13.60
C ILE A 151 -2.34 46.74 14.61
N ASP A 152 -3.37 47.49 14.17
CA ASP A 152 -4.27 48.24 15.04
C ASP A 152 -5.52 47.39 15.34
N SER A 153 -5.50 46.70 16.48
CA SER A 153 -6.61 45.90 17.00
C SER A 153 -7.73 46.72 17.67
N THR A 154 -7.75 48.04 17.46
CA THR A 154 -8.77 48.94 18.02
C THR A 154 -9.68 49.56 16.98
N ALA A 155 -9.34 49.50 15.69
CA ALA A 155 -10.17 49.98 14.58
C ALA A 155 -11.41 49.08 14.39
N ARG A 156 -12.60 49.68 14.23
CA ARG A 156 -13.88 48.97 14.00
C ARG A 156 -14.91 49.79 13.23
N GLY A 157 -15.85 49.10 12.58
CA GLY A 157 -16.96 49.66 11.80
C GLY A 157 -16.51 50.36 10.52
N ILE A 158 -17.32 50.32 9.45
CA ILE A 158 -16.94 50.80 8.11
C ILE A 158 -17.50 52.22 7.87
N PHE A 159 -16.63 53.17 7.51
CA PHE A 159 -17.01 54.50 7.02
C PHE A 159 -16.54 54.70 5.56
N LEU A 160 -17.45 54.98 4.64
CA LEU A 160 -17.12 55.06 3.21
C LEU A 160 -16.67 56.47 2.82
N LEU A 161 -15.41 56.62 2.38
CA LEU A 161 -14.89 57.88 1.83
C LEU A 161 -15.30 58.12 0.36
N SER A 162 -15.80 57.09 -0.30
CA SER A 162 -16.12 57.04 -1.72
C SER A 162 -17.44 56.30 -1.95
N ASN A 163 -18.00 56.37 -3.15
CA ASN A 163 -19.17 55.56 -3.54
C ASN A 163 -18.77 54.09 -3.77
N PHE A 164 -18.10 53.45 -2.80
CA PHE A 164 -17.70 52.05 -2.90
C PHE A 164 -18.92 51.11 -2.95
N LEU A 165 -20.00 51.52 -2.29
CA LEU A 165 -21.38 51.13 -2.59
C LEU A 165 -22.05 52.24 -3.41
N PRO A 166 -23.09 51.95 -4.23
CA PRO A 166 -23.92 52.94 -4.89
C PRO A 166 -24.36 54.04 -3.91
N HIS A 167 -24.14 55.31 -4.28
CA HIS A 167 -24.37 56.52 -3.45
C HIS A 167 -23.75 56.56 -2.04
N GLY A 168 -23.00 55.53 -1.61
CA GLY A 168 -22.60 55.32 -0.22
C GLY A 168 -21.54 56.27 0.35
N ALA A 169 -21.05 57.27 -0.38
CA ALA A 169 -20.03 58.20 0.12
C ALA A 169 -20.52 59.01 1.33
N GLY A 170 -19.81 58.91 2.46
CA GLY A 170 -20.21 59.47 3.76
C GLY A 170 -21.11 58.53 4.59
N GLY A 171 -21.46 57.35 4.07
CA GLY A 171 -22.22 56.34 4.78
C GLY A 171 -21.41 55.58 5.84
N GLN A 172 -22.08 55.17 6.91
CA GLN A 172 -21.52 54.40 8.03
C GLN A 172 -22.25 53.07 8.18
N TYR A 173 -21.48 51.99 8.31
CA TYR A 173 -21.94 50.62 8.56
C TYR A 173 -21.23 50.11 9.83
N ASP A 174 -21.91 50.22 10.98
CA ASP A 174 -21.35 49.85 12.28
C ASP A 174 -21.86 48.47 12.72
N ASP A 175 -21.04 47.45 12.48
CA ASP A 175 -21.27 46.05 12.86
C ASP A 175 -20.59 45.68 14.19
N PHE A 176 -19.97 46.66 14.87
CA PHE A 176 -19.12 46.52 16.05
C PHE A 176 -17.86 45.65 15.89
N ASN A 177 -17.56 45.10 14.71
CA ASN A 177 -16.44 44.17 14.51
C ASN A 177 -15.10 44.91 14.47
N TYR A 178 -14.12 44.38 15.19
CA TYR A 178 -12.74 44.85 15.12
C TYR A 178 -12.09 44.39 13.82
N HIS A 179 -11.30 45.27 13.20
CA HIS A 179 -10.72 44.98 11.90
C HIS A 179 -9.40 44.23 11.96
N ASP A 180 -8.59 44.37 13.02
CA ASP A 180 -7.26 43.74 13.16
C ASP A 180 -6.36 43.92 11.92
N GLY A 181 -6.40 45.12 11.32
CA GLY A 181 -5.61 45.47 10.13
C GLY A 181 -4.40 46.36 10.42
N LEU A 182 -3.64 46.67 9.37
CA LEU A 182 -2.38 47.41 9.46
C LEU A 182 -2.58 48.89 9.82
N GLU A 183 -1.70 49.43 10.67
CA GLU A 183 -1.65 50.84 11.05
C GLU A 183 -1.50 51.76 9.82
N SER A 184 -2.17 52.93 9.86
CA SER A 184 -2.12 53.94 8.79
C SER A 184 -0.71 54.45 8.45
N ASN A 185 0.22 54.34 9.40
CA ASN A 185 1.62 54.71 9.19
C ASN A 185 2.38 53.77 8.22
N ALA A 186 1.85 52.58 7.94
CA ALA A 186 2.50 51.60 7.07
C ALA A 186 2.29 51.88 5.57
N PHE A 187 1.09 52.35 5.19
CA PHE A 187 0.70 52.58 3.79
C PHE A 187 1.42 53.78 3.13
N SER A 188 1.67 53.74 1.83
CA SER A 188 2.21 54.88 1.09
C SER A 188 1.18 56.02 0.99
N LYS A 189 1.61 57.18 0.46
CA LYS A 189 0.71 58.29 0.12
C LYS A 189 0.04 58.13 -1.25
N ASP A 190 0.46 57.13 -2.02
CA ASP A 190 0.07 56.92 -3.43
C ASP A 190 -1.10 55.92 -3.57
N ILE A 191 -1.53 55.30 -2.47
CA ILE A 191 -2.76 54.48 -2.43
C ILE A 191 -4.01 55.36 -2.37
N THR A 192 -5.12 54.87 -2.91
CA THR A 192 -6.43 55.52 -2.76
C THR A 192 -7.19 54.81 -1.63
N VAL A 193 -7.57 55.55 -0.58
CA VAL A 193 -8.38 55.02 0.52
C VAL A 193 -9.86 55.21 0.18
N LEU A 194 -10.58 54.10 0.02
CA LEU A 194 -12.00 54.07 -0.39
C LEU A 194 -12.95 54.03 0.81
N ALA A 195 -12.49 53.46 1.93
CA ALA A 195 -13.17 53.44 3.22
C ALA A 195 -12.16 53.47 4.38
N THR A 196 -12.58 53.99 5.52
CA THR A 196 -11.83 54.03 6.79
C THR A 196 -12.64 53.39 7.92
N ALA A 197 -12.04 53.22 9.10
CA ALA A 197 -12.77 52.71 10.26
C ALA A 197 -13.51 53.83 11.01
N VAL A 198 -14.75 53.58 11.43
CA VAL A 198 -15.66 54.55 12.06
C VAL A 198 -15.03 55.25 13.27
N ASN A 199 -14.35 54.49 14.14
CA ASN A 199 -13.71 55.03 15.33
C ASN A 199 -12.25 55.50 15.11
N ARG A 200 -11.74 55.41 13.88
CA ARG A 200 -10.37 55.74 13.49
C ARG A 200 -10.37 56.33 12.07
N GLU A 201 -10.73 57.60 11.94
CA GLU A 201 -10.85 58.34 10.66
C GLU A 201 -9.64 58.17 9.71
N GLN A 202 -8.44 57.93 10.25
CA GLN A 202 -7.20 57.76 9.48
C GLN A 202 -6.80 56.30 9.21
N PHE A 203 -7.51 55.31 9.78
CA PHE A 203 -7.24 53.89 9.55
C PHE A 203 -7.73 53.51 8.14
N PRO A 204 -6.85 53.11 7.21
CA PRO A 204 -7.24 52.82 5.84
C PRO A 204 -7.82 51.40 5.77
N LEU A 205 -9.15 51.29 5.67
CA LEU A 205 -9.87 50.01 5.77
C LEU A 205 -10.04 49.34 4.41
N ILE A 206 -10.43 50.09 3.38
CA ILE A 206 -10.47 49.61 1.99
C ILE A 206 -9.53 50.50 1.17
N VAL A 207 -8.56 49.89 0.49
CA VAL A 207 -7.53 50.60 -0.30
C VAL A 207 -7.39 50.05 -1.71
N GLU A 208 -7.28 50.96 -2.68
CA GLU A 208 -6.89 50.64 -4.06
C GLU A 208 -5.43 51.08 -4.29
N ASN A 209 -4.58 50.14 -4.69
CA ASN A 209 -3.19 50.41 -5.10
C ASN A 209 -3.04 50.08 -6.60
N ARG A 210 -2.55 51.02 -7.40
CA ARG A 210 -2.47 50.86 -8.86
C ARG A 210 -1.09 50.41 -9.31
N ILE A 211 -1.03 49.29 -10.04
CA ILE A 211 0.21 48.67 -10.51
C ILE A 211 0.09 48.44 -12.01
N GLY A 212 0.89 49.16 -12.80
CA GLY A 212 0.83 49.09 -14.27
C GLY A 212 -0.50 49.59 -14.82
N LYS A 213 -1.23 48.75 -15.56
CA LYS A 213 -2.59 49.05 -16.03
C LYS A 213 -3.67 48.68 -15.01
N GLY A 214 -3.41 47.67 -14.17
CA GLY A 214 -4.38 47.11 -13.24
C GLY A 214 -4.24 47.65 -11.82
N LYS A 215 -4.87 46.95 -10.88
CA LYS A 215 -4.98 47.36 -9.48
C LYS A 215 -4.99 46.18 -8.51
N VAL A 216 -4.62 46.49 -7.28
CA VAL A 216 -4.83 45.65 -6.11
C VAL A 216 -5.90 46.35 -5.27
N LEU A 217 -6.98 45.65 -4.96
CA LEU A 217 -7.99 46.09 -4.00
C LEU A 217 -7.79 45.29 -2.71
N LEU A 218 -7.47 45.97 -1.61
CA LEU A 218 -7.23 45.34 -0.32
C LEU A 218 -8.25 45.83 0.70
N PHE A 219 -8.92 44.89 1.36
CA PHE A 219 -9.64 45.14 2.60
C PHE A 219 -8.65 44.83 3.73
N ASN A 220 -8.20 45.89 4.40
CA ASN A 220 -7.19 45.86 5.46
C ASN A 220 -7.82 45.36 6.77
N THR A 221 -8.25 44.11 6.78
CA THR A 221 -8.99 43.52 7.90
C THR A 221 -8.83 41.99 7.97
N GLN A 222 -9.13 41.40 9.13
CA GLN A 222 -9.28 39.95 9.36
C GLN A 222 -10.70 39.59 9.86
N MET A 223 -11.65 40.50 9.65
CA MET A 223 -13.08 40.38 10.01
C MET A 223 -13.77 39.22 9.29
N GLU A 224 -14.62 38.47 10.00
CA GLU A 224 -15.46 37.44 9.37
C GLU A 224 -16.63 38.03 8.59
N TYR A 225 -16.90 37.46 7.42
CA TYR A 225 -17.97 37.91 6.52
C TYR A 225 -19.32 37.29 6.88
N THR A 226 -20.32 38.15 7.02
CA THR A 226 -21.73 37.79 7.28
C THR A 226 -22.64 38.50 6.27
N ASP A 227 -23.91 38.09 6.23
CA ASP A 227 -24.94 38.61 5.33
C ASP A 227 -25.06 40.15 5.41
N ALA A 228 -24.78 40.76 6.56
CA ALA A 228 -24.78 42.22 6.75
C ALA A 228 -23.71 42.94 5.93
N ASN A 229 -22.54 42.31 5.71
CA ASN A 229 -21.39 42.88 5.02
C ASN A 229 -21.31 42.42 3.55
N LEU A 230 -22.34 41.71 3.06
CA LEU A 230 -22.36 41.06 1.76
C LEU A 230 -22.28 42.05 0.58
N ASN A 231 -22.92 43.21 0.69
CA ASN A 231 -22.87 44.29 -0.30
C ASN A 231 -21.45 44.87 -0.47
N ILE A 232 -20.70 44.99 0.63
CA ILE A 232 -19.30 45.46 0.64
C ILE A 232 -18.41 44.42 -0.06
N LEU A 233 -18.60 43.14 0.23
CA LEU A 233 -17.90 42.05 -0.43
C LEU A 233 -18.20 42.00 -1.95
N PHE A 234 -19.47 42.01 -2.35
CA PHE A 234 -19.84 41.96 -3.77
C PHE A 234 -19.31 43.16 -4.55
N SER A 235 -19.29 44.34 -3.94
CA SER A 235 -18.70 45.53 -4.55
C SER A 235 -17.19 45.40 -4.77
N GLY A 236 -16.47 44.67 -3.90
CA GLY A 236 -15.08 44.30 -4.14
C GLY A 236 -14.90 43.49 -5.43
N ILE A 237 -15.75 42.49 -5.64
CA ILE A 237 -15.73 41.60 -6.81
C ILE A 237 -16.12 42.35 -8.10
N LEU A 238 -17.18 43.17 -8.05
CA LEU A 238 -17.58 44.01 -9.18
C LEU A 238 -16.47 44.98 -9.62
N SER A 239 -15.55 45.32 -8.71
CA SER A 239 -14.45 46.24 -8.99
C SER A 239 -13.52 45.76 -10.11
N GLY A 240 -13.34 44.44 -10.27
CA GLY A 240 -12.47 43.83 -11.26
C GLY A 240 -13.13 43.49 -12.60
N LEU A 241 -14.45 43.66 -12.72
CA LEU A 241 -15.25 43.07 -13.79
C LEU A 241 -16.02 44.12 -14.63
N GLU A 242 -15.30 45.13 -15.08
CA GLU A 242 -15.82 46.17 -15.98
C GLU A 242 -16.39 45.60 -17.28
N GLY A 243 -17.55 46.10 -17.71
CA GLY A 243 -18.20 45.73 -18.99
C GLY A 243 -18.90 44.37 -19.00
N ILE A 244 -19.05 43.70 -17.86
CA ILE A 244 -19.71 42.39 -17.74
C ILE A 244 -21.16 42.55 -17.26
N PRO A 245 -22.15 41.92 -17.90
CA PRO A 245 -23.53 41.81 -17.40
C PRO A 245 -23.73 40.80 -16.25
N TYR A 246 -24.60 41.13 -15.30
CA TYR A 246 -25.09 40.22 -14.25
C TYR A 246 -26.60 40.28 -14.08
N PRO A 247 -27.29 39.17 -13.82
CA PRO A 247 -28.69 39.21 -13.41
C PRO A 247 -28.83 39.89 -12.03
N VAL A 248 -29.84 40.74 -11.88
CA VAL A 248 -30.26 41.22 -10.56
C VAL A 248 -30.96 40.09 -9.81
N ASP A 249 -30.29 39.44 -8.86
CA ASP A 249 -30.92 38.46 -7.96
C ASP A 249 -31.58 39.14 -6.74
N SER A 250 -32.43 38.42 -6.02
CA SER A 250 -32.93 38.76 -4.68
C SER A 250 -31.83 39.13 -3.68
N ILE A 251 -30.67 38.46 -3.71
CA ILE A 251 -29.52 38.74 -2.82
C ILE A 251 -28.76 40.00 -3.25
N ILE A 252 -28.85 40.38 -4.52
CA ILE A 252 -28.11 41.51 -5.10
C ILE A 252 -28.97 42.78 -5.17
N ALA A 253 -30.31 42.66 -5.20
CA ALA A 253 -31.24 43.79 -5.18
C ALA A 253 -31.03 44.80 -4.01
N PRO A 254 -30.62 44.39 -2.79
CA PRO A 254 -30.25 45.33 -1.73
C PRO A 254 -29.16 46.34 -2.14
N LEU A 255 -28.17 45.96 -2.94
CA LEU A 255 -27.10 46.84 -3.40
C LEU A 255 -27.62 48.00 -4.29
N ILE A 256 -28.79 47.82 -4.92
CA ILE A 256 -29.39 48.76 -5.87
C ILE A 256 -30.78 49.26 -5.44
N THR A 257 -31.14 49.10 -4.17
CA THR A 257 -32.45 49.55 -3.68
C THR A 257 -32.57 51.08 -3.74
N GLU A 258 -31.52 51.81 -3.35
CA GLU A 258 -31.45 53.28 -3.47
C GLU A 258 -31.55 53.79 -4.94
N LEU A 259 -31.20 52.95 -5.92
CA LEU A 259 -31.35 53.27 -7.34
C LEU A 259 -32.83 53.21 -7.80
N HIS A 260 -33.63 52.31 -7.21
CA HIS A 260 -35.06 52.24 -7.49
C HIS A 260 -35.82 53.43 -6.89
N GLU A 261 -35.39 53.93 -5.74
CA GLU A 261 -36.02 55.08 -5.07
C GLU A 261 -35.85 56.40 -5.85
N GLN A 262 -34.77 56.54 -6.63
CA GLN A 262 -34.50 57.74 -7.43
C GLN A 262 -35.32 57.82 -8.73
N ASP A 263 -35.58 56.69 -9.40
CA ASP A 263 -36.55 56.61 -10.50
C ASP A 263 -37.54 55.48 -10.24
N THR A 264 -38.60 55.79 -9.50
CA THR A 264 -39.71 54.87 -9.23
C THR A 264 -40.51 54.48 -10.49
N SER A 265 -40.30 55.14 -11.64
CA SER A 265 -40.82 54.68 -12.95
C SER A 265 -39.98 53.56 -13.56
N PHE A 266 -38.77 53.33 -13.04
CA PHE A 266 -37.90 52.23 -13.39
C PHE A 266 -38.11 51.07 -12.40
N GLU A 267 -39.17 50.30 -12.63
CA GLU A 267 -39.48 49.09 -11.86
C GLU A 267 -38.31 48.08 -11.91
N ILE A 268 -37.59 47.89 -10.80
CA ILE A 268 -36.55 46.85 -10.70
C ILE A 268 -37.21 45.56 -10.19
N LYS A 269 -37.01 44.47 -10.92
CA LYS A 269 -37.44 43.12 -10.54
C LYS A 269 -36.23 42.20 -10.52
N SER A 270 -36.11 41.43 -9.45
CA SER A 270 -35.15 40.33 -9.40
C SER A 270 -35.50 39.26 -10.42
N TRP A 271 -34.49 38.56 -10.92
CA TRP A 271 -34.65 37.36 -11.72
C TRP A 271 -35.23 36.22 -10.88
N PRO A 272 -36.02 35.32 -11.49
CA PRO A 272 -36.34 34.03 -10.92
C PRO A 272 -35.10 33.11 -10.98
N GLU A 273 -35.15 31.99 -10.27
CA GLU A 273 -34.09 30.98 -10.35
C GLU A 273 -33.95 30.46 -11.80
N ALA A 274 -32.81 30.77 -12.42
CA ALA A 274 -32.53 30.46 -13.81
C ALA A 274 -31.05 30.11 -14.02
N ASN A 275 -30.77 29.36 -15.09
CA ASN A 275 -29.42 29.08 -15.55
C ASN A 275 -28.94 30.21 -16.46
N PHE A 276 -27.63 30.47 -16.50
CA PHE A 276 -27.05 31.53 -17.32
C PHE A 276 -25.86 31.01 -18.11
N ILE A 277 -25.83 31.34 -19.39
CA ILE A 277 -24.72 31.02 -20.29
C ILE A 277 -23.97 32.32 -20.58
N HIS A 278 -22.67 32.31 -20.27
CA HIS A 278 -21.75 33.39 -20.61
C HIS A 278 -21.02 33.04 -21.90
N ASN A 279 -20.89 34.02 -22.80
CA ASN A 279 -20.16 33.89 -24.06
C ASN A 279 -19.18 35.05 -24.22
N GLU A 280 -17.92 34.74 -24.46
CA GLU A 280 -16.88 35.72 -24.71
C GLU A 280 -16.23 35.43 -26.06
N ASN A 281 -16.41 36.35 -27.00
CA ASN A 281 -15.66 36.37 -28.25
C ASN A 281 -14.73 37.58 -28.28
N ARG A 282 -13.93 37.72 -29.34
CA ARG A 282 -12.96 38.82 -29.47
C ARG A 282 -13.58 40.22 -29.30
N PHE A 283 -14.82 40.40 -29.74
CA PHE A 283 -15.47 41.70 -29.90
C PHE A 283 -16.50 41.99 -28.82
N SER A 284 -17.10 40.97 -28.20
CA SER A 284 -18.22 41.13 -27.28
C SER A 284 -18.27 40.08 -26.19
N TYR A 285 -18.84 40.47 -25.06
CA TYR A 285 -19.24 39.63 -23.94
C TYR A 285 -20.76 39.59 -23.86
N THR A 286 -21.36 38.41 -23.86
CA THR A 286 -22.82 38.22 -23.88
C THR A 286 -23.23 37.27 -22.76
N VAL A 287 -24.29 37.62 -22.04
CA VAL A 287 -24.88 36.77 -21.00
C VAL A 287 -26.34 36.53 -21.32
N THR A 288 -26.70 35.25 -21.44
CA THR A 288 -28.03 34.78 -21.84
C THR A 288 -28.61 33.92 -20.71
N GLY A 289 -29.76 34.31 -20.19
CA GLY A 289 -30.54 33.48 -19.26
C GLY A 289 -31.27 32.36 -20.03
N VAL A 290 -31.23 31.14 -19.51
CA VAL A 290 -31.81 29.93 -20.11
C VAL A 290 -32.65 29.14 -19.10
N ASP A 291 -33.45 28.20 -19.59
CA ASP A 291 -34.44 27.40 -18.84
C ASP A 291 -35.58 28.23 -18.20
N ILE A 292 -35.78 29.46 -18.67
CA ILE A 292 -36.79 30.42 -18.19
C ILE A 292 -38.20 29.98 -18.62
N GLN A 293 -38.90 29.24 -17.77
CA GLN A 293 -40.28 28.79 -18.02
C GLN A 293 -41.30 29.81 -17.53
N ASP A 294 -42.01 30.43 -18.49
CA ASP A 294 -43.24 31.26 -18.33
C ASP A 294 -43.35 32.07 -17.02
N THR A 295 -42.37 32.95 -16.80
CA THR A 295 -42.14 33.63 -15.52
C THR A 295 -42.99 34.88 -15.30
N GLY A 296 -43.85 35.23 -16.27
CA GLY A 296 -44.63 36.48 -16.28
C GLY A 296 -43.81 37.77 -16.43
N LEU A 297 -42.49 37.69 -16.60
CA LEU A 297 -41.61 38.85 -16.77
C LEU A 297 -41.56 39.30 -18.24
N SER A 298 -42.02 40.53 -18.49
CA SER A 298 -41.93 41.19 -19.80
C SER A 298 -40.61 41.92 -20.05
N ASN A 299 -39.77 42.06 -19.02
CA ASN A 299 -38.49 42.77 -19.04
C ASN A 299 -37.53 42.14 -18.02
N TYR A 300 -36.24 42.21 -18.30
CA TYR A 300 -35.15 41.63 -17.50
C TYR A 300 -34.18 42.73 -17.07
N ASN A 301 -33.67 42.67 -15.83
CA ASN A 301 -32.80 43.71 -15.26
C ASN A 301 -31.38 43.18 -15.06
N TRP A 302 -30.40 43.89 -15.60
CA TRP A 302 -28.99 43.54 -15.52
C TRP A 302 -28.18 44.60 -14.78
N LEU A 303 -27.16 44.18 -14.02
CA LEU A 303 -26.08 45.06 -13.60
C LEU A 303 -24.96 45.09 -14.63
N VAL A 304 -24.39 46.27 -14.86
CA VAL A 304 -23.13 46.45 -15.59
C VAL A 304 -22.31 47.52 -14.86
N TYR A 305 -21.02 47.28 -14.63
CA TYR A 305 -20.08 48.30 -14.13
C TYR A 305 -19.27 48.91 -15.29
N ALA A 306 -19.14 50.24 -15.30
CA ALA A 306 -18.23 50.96 -16.20
C ALA A 306 -17.39 51.97 -15.40
N THR A 307 -16.08 52.05 -15.65
CA THR A 307 -15.26 53.16 -15.15
C THR A 307 -15.63 54.47 -15.85
N PHE A 308 -15.25 55.61 -15.27
CA PHE A 308 -15.49 56.93 -15.89
C PHE A 308 -14.91 57.05 -17.31
N ASN A 309 -13.84 56.32 -17.62
CA ASN A 309 -13.21 56.31 -18.96
C ASN A 309 -14.05 55.60 -20.03
N ASN A 310 -14.88 54.63 -19.63
CA ASN A 310 -15.68 53.78 -20.51
C ASN A 310 -17.18 54.05 -20.42
N ALA A 311 -17.62 54.91 -19.48
CA ALA A 311 -19.02 55.22 -19.25
C ALA A 311 -19.74 55.69 -20.52
N GLU A 312 -19.20 56.69 -21.23
CA GLU A 312 -19.78 57.18 -22.49
C GLU A 312 -19.86 56.09 -23.56
N THR A 313 -18.85 55.21 -23.66
CA THR A 313 -18.84 54.09 -24.61
C THR A 313 -19.97 53.10 -24.29
N ILE A 314 -20.17 52.74 -23.02
CA ILE A 314 -21.21 51.82 -22.58
C ILE A 314 -22.62 52.44 -22.71
N GLU A 315 -22.80 53.72 -22.35
CA GLU A 315 -24.08 54.42 -22.52
C GLU A 315 -24.49 54.50 -24.00
N ASN A 316 -23.54 54.76 -24.90
CA ASN A 316 -23.80 54.74 -26.35
C ASN A 316 -24.20 53.34 -26.87
N GLN A 317 -23.68 52.24 -26.28
CA GLN A 317 -24.14 50.88 -26.61
C GLN A 317 -25.60 50.65 -26.16
N PHE A 318 -25.97 51.07 -24.95
CA PHE A 318 -27.35 50.94 -24.46
C PHE A 318 -28.35 51.75 -25.29
N ILE A 319 -28.00 53.00 -25.63
CA ILE A 319 -28.83 53.89 -26.46
C ILE A 319 -29.02 53.28 -27.86
N LYS A 320 -27.93 52.79 -28.48
CA LYS A 320 -27.95 52.16 -29.81
C LYS A 320 -28.83 50.90 -29.86
N ASN A 321 -28.92 50.16 -28.76
CA ASN A 321 -29.73 48.93 -28.65
C ASN A 321 -31.13 49.19 -28.04
N GLU A 322 -31.54 50.45 -27.91
CA GLU A 322 -32.83 50.88 -27.32
C GLU A 322 -33.09 50.38 -25.88
N HIS A 323 -32.03 50.08 -25.13
CA HIS A 323 -32.12 49.61 -23.75
C HIS A 323 -32.39 50.79 -22.80
N ARG A 324 -33.46 50.73 -22.00
CA ARG A 324 -33.65 51.66 -20.87
C ARG A 324 -32.64 51.32 -19.77
N TYR A 325 -31.97 52.32 -19.21
CA TYR A 325 -31.10 52.14 -18.05
C TYR A 325 -31.22 53.28 -17.04
N ILE A 326 -30.76 53.02 -15.81
CA ILE A 326 -30.45 54.01 -14.77
C ILE A 326 -29.02 53.76 -14.26
N ARG A 327 -28.40 54.74 -13.61
CA ARG A 327 -27.02 54.62 -13.11
C ARG A 327 -26.80 55.32 -11.76
N SER A 328 -25.99 54.71 -10.90
CA SER A 328 -25.44 55.32 -9.68
C SER A 328 -23.95 55.60 -9.87
N PRO A 329 -23.38 56.68 -9.31
CA PRO A 329 -21.95 56.73 -9.02
C PRO A 329 -21.52 55.48 -8.25
N PHE A 330 -20.46 54.82 -8.69
CA PHE A 330 -19.94 53.59 -8.07
C PHE A 330 -18.44 53.49 -8.34
N GLN A 331 -17.66 53.45 -7.26
CA GLN A 331 -16.20 53.41 -7.25
C GLN A 331 -15.60 54.51 -8.15
N HIS A 332 -14.78 54.12 -9.14
CA HIS A 332 -14.16 54.99 -10.13
C HIS A 332 -14.99 55.06 -11.43
N GLY A 333 -16.32 55.06 -11.31
CA GLY A 333 -17.24 54.91 -12.42
C GLY A 333 -18.72 54.98 -12.03
N TYR A 334 -19.53 54.18 -12.73
CA TYR A 334 -20.96 54.04 -12.52
C TYR A 334 -21.39 52.57 -12.53
N LEU A 335 -22.35 52.22 -11.67
CA LEU A 335 -23.08 50.96 -11.72
C LEU A 335 -24.43 51.22 -12.40
N TYR A 336 -24.67 50.51 -13.50
CA TYR A 336 -25.87 50.62 -14.32
C TYR A 336 -26.85 49.52 -13.98
N VAL A 337 -28.16 49.84 -13.94
CA VAL A 337 -29.24 48.86 -14.04
C VAL A 337 -29.84 48.99 -15.44
N VAL A 338 -29.64 47.97 -16.27
CA VAL A 338 -30.01 47.94 -17.69
C VAL A 338 -31.22 47.03 -17.89
N LYS A 339 -32.23 47.50 -18.62
CA LYS A 339 -33.50 46.78 -18.83
C LYS A 339 -33.64 46.32 -20.28
N THR A 340 -33.70 45.01 -20.47
CA THR A 340 -33.82 44.34 -21.78
C THR A 340 -35.17 43.65 -21.92
N GLN A 341 -35.70 43.55 -23.14
CA GLN A 341 -36.95 42.82 -23.42
C GLN A 341 -36.72 41.30 -23.54
N LEU A 342 -35.53 40.91 -24.04
CA LEU A 342 -35.06 39.54 -24.08
C LEU A 342 -34.24 39.21 -22.82
N PRO A 343 -34.15 37.94 -22.41
CA PRO A 343 -33.29 37.49 -21.31
C PRO A 343 -31.80 37.42 -21.73
N GLU A 344 -31.32 38.43 -22.46
CA GLU A 344 -29.94 38.53 -22.93
C GLU A 344 -29.45 39.98 -22.84
N LEU A 345 -28.18 40.17 -22.48
CA LEU A 345 -27.46 41.43 -22.67
C LEU A 345 -26.06 41.16 -23.25
N SER A 346 -25.69 41.94 -24.26
CA SER A 346 -24.39 41.87 -24.94
C SER A 346 -23.69 43.23 -24.89
N ILE A 347 -22.41 43.22 -24.54
CA ILE A 347 -21.53 44.38 -24.44
C ILE A 347 -20.37 44.20 -25.43
N ASP A 348 -20.11 45.17 -26.28
CA ASP A 348 -18.90 45.24 -27.10
C ASP A 348 -17.69 45.54 -26.20
N THR A 349 -16.72 44.63 -26.15
CA THR A 349 -15.54 44.68 -25.28
C THR A 349 -14.23 45.01 -26.00
N GLU A 350 -14.24 45.08 -27.35
CA GLU A 350 -13.10 45.62 -28.11
C GLU A 350 -13.10 47.16 -28.05
N SER A 351 -14.26 47.80 -28.16
CA SER A 351 -14.44 49.26 -28.00
C SER A 351 -14.02 49.79 -26.62
N LEU A 352 -14.23 48.99 -25.57
CA LEU A 352 -13.82 49.27 -24.19
C LEU A 352 -12.32 49.02 -23.93
N ASN A 353 -11.58 48.56 -24.95
CA ASN A 353 -10.15 48.19 -24.89
C ASN A 353 -9.78 47.13 -23.83
N LEU A 354 -10.75 46.45 -23.24
CA LEU A 354 -10.56 45.45 -22.18
C LEU A 354 -9.71 44.27 -22.69
N ASN A 355 -9.97 43.81 -23.91
CA ASN A 355 -9.36 42.60 -24.47
C ASN A 355 -7.90 42.80 -24.92
N ASN A 356 -7.40 44.04 -24.98
CA ASN A 356 -6.04 44.39 -25.41
C ASN A 356 -5.02 44.54 -24.26
N GLN A 357 -5.45 44.37 -23.00
CA GLN A 357 -4.59 44.70 -21.86
C GLN A 357 -3.61 43.58 -21.49
N LEU A 358 -4.08 42.33 -21.43
CA LEU A 358 -3.41 41.22 -20.76
C LEU A 358 -2.14 40.65 -21.44
N PHE A 359 -1.87 40.95 -22.71
CA PHE A 359 -0.85 40.24 -23.51
C PHE A 359 0.19 41.14 -24.22
N SER A 360 0.58 42.25 -23.58
CA SER A 360 1.66 43.12 -24.08
C SER A 360 3.00 42.84 -23.39
N ASN A 361 3.75 41.82 -23.84
CA ASN A 361 5.04 41.34 -23.28
C ASN A 361 6.21 42.37 -23.29
N ALA A 362 5.95 43.66 -23.50
CA ALA A 362 6.93 44.67 -23.89
C ALA A 362 7.14 45.81 -22.87
N ARG A 363 6.54 45.80 -21.67
CA ARG A 363 6.61 46.95 -20.73
C ARG A 363 6.84 46.70 -19.23
N ASN A 364 6.82 45.47 -18.72
CA ASN A 364 6.78 45.24 -17.27
C ASN A 364 8.13 45.33 -16.53
N THR A 365 9.26 45.50 -17.25
CA THR A 365 10.61 45.59 -16.65
C THR A 365 10.76 46.72 -15.61
N LYS A 366 10.05 47.85 -15.79
CA LYS A 366 10.06 48.96 -14.81
C LYS A 366 9.43 48.52 -13.49
N ILE A 367 8.22 47.96 -13.55
CA ILE A 367 7.43 47.52 -12.38
C ILE A 367 8.15 46.37 -11.67
N LEU A 368 8.72 45.42 -12.42
CA LEU A 368 9.52 44.33 -11.85
C LEU A 368 10.78 44.85 -11.12
N ASN A 369 11.41 45.92 -11.60
CA ASN A 369 12.53 46.56 -10.92
C ASN A 369 12.09 47.36 -9.68
N GLU A 370 10.91 48.00 -9.73
CA GLU A 370 10.31 48.70 -8.58
C GLU A 370 9.93 47.72 -7.45
N TYR A 371 9.33 46.58 -7.79
CA TYR A 371 9.07 45.48 -6.86
C TYR A 371 10.36 44.89 -6.25
N LYS A 372 11.41 44.69 -7.06
CA LYS A 372 12.72 44.22 -6.57
C LYS A 372 13.38 45.23 -5.64
N ALA A 373 13.35 46.53 -5.97
CA ALA A 373 13.88 47.59 -5.13
C ALA A 373 13.10 47.72 -3.81
N TYR A 374 11.78 47.57 -3.84
CA TYR A 374 10.94 47.51 -2.64
C TYR A 374 11.38 46.37 -1.70
N ASN A 375 11.49 45.14 -2.24
CA ASN A 375 11.87 43.96 -1.46
C ASN A 375 13.28 44.10 -0.85
N GLN A 376 14.26 44.59 -1.62
CA GLN A 376 15.62 44.85 -1.12
C GLN A 376 15.63 45.87 0.04
N ASN A 377 14.79 46.91 -0.01
CA ASN A 377 14.69 47.90 1.04
C ASN A 377 14.10 47.29 2.34
N ARG A 378 13.01 46.52 2.21
CA ARG A 378 12.42 45.73 3.32
C ARG A 378 13.46 44.82 3.97
N ASP A 379 14.15 44.00 3.18
CA ASP A 379 15.08 42.98 3.70
C ASP A 379 16.23 43.62 4.48
N SER A 380 16.70 44.80 4.04
CA SER A 380 17.72 45.58 4.74
C SER A 380 17.27 46.12 6.11
N LEU A 381 15.96 46.17 6.38
CA LEU A 381 15.36 46.64 7.62
C LEU A 381 14.93 45.47 8.52
N LEU A 382 14.44 44.37 7.93
CA LEU A 382 14.21 43.10 8.63
C LEU A 382 15.46 42.66 9.38
N ALA A 383 16.61 42.58 8.69
CA ALA A 383 17.88 42.18 9.30
C ALA A 383 18.24 43.03 10.53
N ARG A 384 18.07 44.36 10.45
CA ARG A 384 18.34 45.30 11.56
C ARG A 384 17.41 45.08 12.76
N PHE A 385 16.18 44.62 12.52
CA PHE A 385 15.23 44.30 13.60
C PHE A 385 15.48 42.92 14.21
N GLU A 386 15.98 41.96 13.42
CA GLU A 386 16.40 40.65 13.92
C GLU A 386 17.67 40.75 14.78
N GLU A 387 18.66 41.56 14.38
CA GLU A 387 19.84 41.89 15.19
C GLU A 387 19.44 42.46 16.57
N GLN A 388 18.51 43.42 16.60
CA GLN A 388 17.98 44.00 17.84
C GLN A 388 17.25 42.97 18.71
N ARG A 389 16.52 42.04 18.10
CA ARG A 389 15.78 40.97 18.81
C ARG A 389 16.71 39.89 19.37
N ALA A 390 17.77 39.53 18.64
CA ALA A 390 18.80 38.60 19.08
C ALA A 390 19.56 39.11 20.31
N ALA A 391 19.88 40.42 20.33
CA ALA A 391 20.53 41.07 21.48
C ALA A 391 19.70 40.94 22.78
N GLN A 392 18.37 41.10 22.71
CA GLN A 392 17.50 40.90 23.87
C GLN A 392 17.44 39.44 24.35
N GLN A 393 17.48 38.47 23.43
CA GLN A 393 17.41 37.05 23.81
C GLN A 393 18.67 36.54 24.51
N GLN A 394 19.87 36.98 24.09
CA GLN A 394 21.12 36.62 24.77
C GLN A 394 21.14 37.07 26.24
N GLN A 395 20.52 38.22 26.55
CA GLN A 395 20.49 38.79 27.89
C GLN A 395 19.69 37.92 28.90
N MET A 396 18.70 37.15 28.44
CA MET A 396 17.92 36.24 29.30
C MET A 396 18.63 34.91 29.57
N GLN A 397 19.41 34.40 28.61
CA GLN A 397 20.00 33.06 28.71
C GLN A 397 21.15 32.96 29.74
N ALA A 398 21.81 34.09 30.06
CA ALA A 398 22.91 34.14 31.03
C ALA A 398 22.50 33.81 32.47
N SER A 399 21.21 33.90 32.83
CA SER A 399 20.75 33.77 34.22
C SER A 399 20.70 32.32 34.74
N ASN A 400 20.48 31.34 33.86
CA ASN A 400 20.08 29.98 34.28
C ASN A 400 21.23 28.95 34.38
N ALA A 401 22.47 29.32 34.05
CA ALA A 401 23.59 28.37 33.91
C ALA A 401 24.38 28.09 35.22
N SER A 402 23.98 28.65 36.36
CA SER A 402 24.82 28.79 37.56
C SER A 402 24.59 27.79 38.69
N LEU A 403 23.57 26.91 38.59
CA LEU A 403 23.05 26.14 39.75
C LEU A 403 23.44 24.64 39.82
N GLU A 404 23.99 24.02 38.78
CA GLU A 404 23.89 22.55 38.61
C GLU A 404 25.18 21.72 38.88
N LYS A 405 26.17 22.23 39.62
CA LYS A 405 27.53 21.62 39.64
C LYS A 405 28.12 21.20 41.01
N ALA A 406 27.39 20.43 41.85
CA ALA A 406 27.94 19.98 43.14
C ALA A 406 27.33 18.68 43.79
N ARG A 407 27.80 17.43 43.47
CA ARG A 407 27.61 16.19 44.33
C ARG A 407 28.29 14.82 43.89
N LYS A 408 28.82 14.02 44.88
CA LYS A 408 29.01 12.50 45.02
C LYS A 408 30.32 11.68 44.61
N ILE A 409 30.95 10.82 45.50
CA ILE A 409 31.95 9.64 45.31
C ILE A 409 32.11 8.62 46.58
N SER A 410 32.44 7.26 46.52
CA SER A 410 32.78 6.17 47.61
C SER A 410 33.22 4.70 47.08
N GLY A 411 33.62 3.50 47.69
CA GLY A 411 33.98 2.76 49.01
C GLY A 411 34.27 1.14 48.93
N THR A 412 34.88 0.32 49.90
CA THR A 412 35.33 -1.19 49.77
C THR A 412 35.43 -2.26 51.01
N THR A 413 36.19 -3.44 51.00
CA THR A 413 35.93 -4.84 51.66
C THR A 413 37.11 -5.91 52.03
N GLN A 414 37.02 -6.98 52.94
CA GLN A 414 37.98 -8.23 53.09
C GLN A 414 37.65 -9.59 53.95
N HIS A 415 38.61 -10.53 54.39
CA HIS A 415 38.49 -12.07 54.67
C HIS A 415 39.39 -12.88 55.79
N ARG A 416 39.21 -14.25 56.12
CA ARG A 416 40.00 -15.23 57.07
C ARG A 416 39.79 -16.85 57.01
N LYS A 417 40.49 -17.78 57.81
CA LYS A 417 40.68 -19.35 57.63
C LYS A 417 40.70 -20.45 58.86
N LYS A 418 41.47 -21.64 58.90
CA LYS A 418 41.13 -23.07 59.46
C LYS A 418 42.28 -24.16 59.91
N ILE A 419 42.11 -25.25 60.79
CA ILE A 419 43.06 -26.47 61.10
C ILE A 419 42.52 -27.83 61.83
N LYS A 420 43.28 -28.99 62.11
CA LYS A 420 42.87 -30.38 62.75
C LYS A 420 44.00 -31.44 63.29
N ARG A 421 43.74 -32.62 64.02
CA ARG A 421 44.69 -33.74 64.55
C ARG A 421 44.17 -35.26 64.93
N GLU A 422 45.01 -36.24 65.45
CA GLU A 422 44.89 -37.80 65.63
C GLU A 422 45.80 -38.48 66.80
N THR A 423 46.02 -39.80 67.25
CA THR A 423 45.75 -41.32 67.01
C THR A 423 46.19 -42.35 68.19
N VAL A 424 46.01 -43.75 68.21
CA VAL A 424 46.42 -44.77 69.33
C VAL A 424 46.52 -46.37 69.03
N PRO A 425 47.16 -47.33 69.85
CA PRO A 425 47.33 -48.87 69.71
C PRO A 425 47.16 -49.81 71.04
N ASP A 426 47.46 -51.15 71.36
CA ASP A 426 47.99 -52.51 70.85
C ASP A 426 47.81 -53.81 71.82
N PHE A 427 48.08 -55.13 71.45
CA PHE A 427 48.46 -56.39 72.29
C PHE A 427 48.82 -57.78 71.58
N ARG A 428 49.20 -57.91 70.28
CA ARG A 428 49.01 -59.15 69.44
C ARG A 428 50.25 -60.05 69.13
N THR A 429 50.31 -61.36 69.48
CA THR A 429 51.52 -62.22 69.18
C THR A 429 51.36 -63.79 69.06
N LYS A 430 50.59 -64.39 68.12
CA LYS A 430 50.55 -65.88 67.92
C LYS A 430 50.10 -66.34 66.50
N ASP A 431 50.80 -67.26 65.86
CA ASP A 431 50.52 -67.66 64.45
C ASP A 431 49.19 -68.41 64.17
N THR A 432 48.56 -69.04 65.17
CA THR A 432 47.25 -69.72 65.01
C THR A 432 46.32 -69.40 66.16
N VAL A 433 45.02 -69.27 65.83
CA VAL A 433 44.04 -68.64 66.71
C VAL A 433 43.83 -69.44 67.99
N ASP A 434 44.37 -68.91 69.08
CA ASP A 434 44.03 -69.36 70.42
C ASP A 434 42.61 -68.89 70.72
N SER A 435 41.62 -69.68 70.31
CA SER A 435 40.20 -69.39 70.46
C SER A 435 39.85 -69.00 71.89
N THR A 436 40.46 -69.64 72.88
CA THR A 436 40.21 -69.37 74.31
C THR A 436 40.78 -68.03 74.73
N ALA A 437 42.01 -67.70 74.35
CA ALA A 437 42.60 -66.39 74.63
C ALA A 437 41.86 -65.26 73.91
N TRP A 438 41.49 -65.45 72.63
CA TRP A 438 40.74 -64.47 71.86
C TRP A 438 39.33 -64.26 72.38
N LEU A 439 38.56 -65.30 72.70
CA LEU A 439 37.24 -65.16 73.33
C LEU A 439 37.32 -64.46 74.70
N ASN A 440 38.37 -64.73 75.50
CA ASN A 440 38.57 -64.08 76.80
C ASN A 440 39.00 -62.60 76.70
N TYR A 441 39.89 -62.26 75.77
CA TYR A 441 40.20 -60.85 75.47
C TYR A 441 38.94 -60.13 74.97
N TYR A 442 38.25 -60.74 74.01
CA TYR A 442 37.06 -60.20 73.39
C TYR A 442 35.95 -59.93 74.42
N ALA A 443 35.70 -60.88 75.33
CA ALA A 443 34.74 -60.72 76.41
C ALA A 443 35.06 -59.51 77.32
N LYS A 444 36.34 -59.27 77.65
CA LYS A 444 36.77 -58.10 78.45
C LYS A 444 36.52 -56.78 77.74
N MET A 445 36.86 -56.68 76.45
CA MET A 445 36.61 -55.46 75.67
C MET A 445 35.12 -55.21 75.45
N ASN A 446 34.34 -56.27 75.21
CA ASN A 446 32.89 -56.19 75.10
C ASN A 446 32.24 -55.74 76.42
N GLN A 447 32.76 -56.19 77.58
CA GLN A 447 32.37 -55.67 78.90
C GLN A 447 32.77 -54.21 79.12
N ALA A 448 33.87 -53.73 78.51
CA ALA A 448 34.30 -52.33 78.54
C ALA A 448 33.56 -51.43 77.53
N GLY A 449 32.66 -51.97 76.70
CA GLY A 449 32.01 -51.25 75.59
C GLY A 449 32.88 -51.08 74.34
N GLU A 450 34.14 -51.48 74.38
CA GLU A 450 35.10 -51.38 73.27
C GLU A 450 35.02 -52.58 72.29
N LYS A 451 33.79 -53.06 72.01
CA LYS A 451 33.48 -54.18 71.09
C LYS A 451 34.20 -54.03 69.73
N ALA A 452 34.34 -52.79 69.25
CA ALA A 452 34.98 -52.46 67.99
C ALA A 452 36.51 -52.53 68.01
N VAL A 453 37.15 -52.13 69.12
CA VAL A 453 38.59 -52.31 69.29
C VAL A 453 38.92 -53.80 69.32
N ALA A 454 38.04 -54.61 69.91
CA ALA A 454 38.19 -56.06 69.98
C ALA A 454 38.19 -56.74 68.60
N TRP A 455 37.17 -56.45 67.77
CA TRP A 455 37.10 -56.99 66.40
C TRP A 455 38.20 -56.45 65.49
N GLN A 456 38.55 -55.16 65.57
CA GLN A 456 39.67 -54.61 64.80
C GLN A 456 41.01 -55.24 65.20
N THR A 457 41.20 -55.58 66.47
CA THR A 457 42.46 -56.22 66.89
C THR A 457 42.50 -57.70 66.51
N PHE A 458 41.37 -58.41 66.52
CA PHE A 458 41.25 -59.76 65.93
C PHE A 458 41.44 -59.76 64.40
N LYS A 459 40.98 -58.70 63.73
CA LYS A 459 41.19 -58.51 62.29
C LYS A 459 42.67 -58.37 61.94
N THR A 460 43.41 -57.46 62.59
CA THR A 460 44.87 -57.35 62.39
C THR A 460 45.56 -58.70 62.64
N TYR A 461 45.14 -59.42 63.68
CA TYR A 461 45.69 -60.71 64.03
C TYR A 461 45.54 -61.79 62.92
N VAL A 462 44.43 -61.83 62.16
CA VAL A 462 44.28 -62.74 61.01
C VAL A 462 44.88 -62.16 59.72
N GLU A 463 45.08 -60.83 59.65
CA GLU A 463 45.86 -60.19 58.58
C GLU A 463 47.35 -60.53 58.69
N ASP A 464 47.90 -60.59 59.92
CA ASP A 464 49.24 -61.10 60.22
C ASP A 464 49.34 -62.63 60.02
N HIS A 465 48.23 -63.36 60.22
CA HIS A 465 48.20 -64.83 60.24
C HIS A 465 47.01 -65.44 59.43
N PRO A 466 47.01 -65.34 58.09
CA PRO A 466 45.85 -65.71 57.25
C PRO A 466 45.77 -67.21 56.92
N SER A 467 45.42 -68.06 57.90
CA SER A 467 45.05 -69.46 57.65
C SER A 467 43.54 -69.64 57.44
N LYS A 468 43.13 -70.75 56.80
CA LYS A 468 41.71 -71.09 56.61
C LYS A 468 41.00 -71.26 57.96
N GLU A 469 41.69 -71.80 58.95
CA GLU A 469 41.20 -72.08 60.29
C GLU A 469 41.03 -70.77 61.08
N ASN A 470 42.01 -69.86 61.02
CA ASN A 470 41.95 -68.53 61.63
C ASN A 470 40.81 -67.68 61.01
N ILE A 471 40.62 -67.80 59.69
CA ILE A 471 39.53 -67.14 58.95
C ILE A 471 38.16 -67.72 59.34
N LEU A 472 37.97 -69.04 59.31
CA LEU A 472 36.69 -69.67 59.63
C LEU A 472 36.30 -69.49 61.11
N PHE A 473 37.27 -69.34 62.03
CA PHE A 473 36.99 -69.02 63.43
C PHE A 473 36.20 -67.71 63.61
N SER A 474 36.25 -66.78 62.65
CA SER A 474 35.39 -65.58 62.68
C SER A 474 33.89 -65.89 62.72
N GLU A 475 33.45 -66.98 62.07
CA GLU A 475 32.05 -67.44 62.14
C GLU A 475 31.72 -68.02 63.51
N GLN A 476 32.65 -68.72 64.15
CA GLN A 476 32.49 -69.23 65.51
C GLN A 476 32.45 -68.09 66.56
N LEU A 477 33.32 -67.08 66.41
CA LEU A 477 33.34 -65.89 67.26
C LEU A 477 32.03 -65.09 67.14
N ALA A 478 31.54 -64.89 65.91
CA ALA A 478 30.28 -64.22 65.64
C ALA A 478 29.05 -65.04 66.09
N GLY A 479 29.10 -66.37 65.99
CA GLY A 479 28.03 -67.25 66.49
C GLY A 479 27.82 -67.22 68.00
N ILE A 480 28.80 -66.70 68.77
CA ILE A 480 28.73 -66.58 70.23
C ILE A 480 28.43 -65.13 70.68
N TYR A 481 29.10 -64.13 70.10
CA TYR A 481 29.00 -62.72 70.57
C TYR A 481 28.45 -61.73 69.54
N GLY A 482 28.06 -62.22 68.35
CA GLY A 482 27.75 -61.41 67.19
C GLY A 482 28.97 -60.68 66.63
N TYR A 483 28.90 -60.31 65.35
CA TYR A 483 29.85 -59.37 64.78
C TYR A 483 29.79 -58.02 65.51
N ASN A 484 30.82 -57.19 65.31
CA ASN A 484 30.90 -55.83 65.85
C ASN A 484 29.72 -54.96 65.39
N SER A 485 29.50 -55.09 64.08
CA SER A 485 28.79 -54.20 63.18
C SER A 485 28.75 -54.90 61.83
N ASP A 486 27.85 -54.47 60.97
CA ASP A 486 27.63 -54.99 59.62
C ASP A 486 28.90 -54.92 58.74
N THR A 487 29.83 -54.01 59.04
CA THR A 487 31.12 -53.87 58.36
C THR A 487 32.05 -55.05 58.61
N ASP A 488 32.06 -55.58 59.83
CA ASP A 488 32.89 -56.73 60.20
C ASP A 488 32.17 -58.04 59.83
N GLU A 489 30.84 -58.12 59.94
CA GLU A 489 30.07 -59.25 59.39
C GLU A 489 30.37 -59.47 57.91
N LYS A 490 30.35 -58.39 57.13
CA LYS A 490 30.78 -58.43 55.74
C LYS A 490 32.22 -58.91 55.64
N TYR A 491 33.20 -58.15 56.14
CA TYR A 491 34.64 -58.48 56.01
C TYR A 491 34.94 -59.97 56.23
N TRP A 492 34.43 -60.55 57.31
CA TRP A 492 34.65 -61.96 57.64
C TRP A 492 33.94 -62.94 56.70
N THR A 493 32.68 -62.68 56.32
CA THR A 493 32.00 -63.49 55.30
C THR A 493 32.68 -63.42 53.93
N GLY A 494 33.39 -62.33 53.61
CA GLY A 494 34.23 -62.26 52.42
C GLY A 494 35.41 -63.22 52.48
N ARG A 495 36.19 -63.17 53.57
CA ARG A 495 37.30 -64.10 53.82
C ARG A 495 36.82 -65.56 53.86
N GLN A 496 35.61 -65.83 54.39
CA GLN A 496 34.98 -67.17 54.42
C GLN A 496 34.68 -67.71 53.00
N TYR A 497 34.20 -66.87 52.07
CA TYR A 497 33.93 -67.26 50.67
C TYR A 497 35.21 -67.62 49.89
N GLU A 498 36.31 -66.88 50.09
CA GLU A 498 37.60 -67.18 49.44
C GLU A 498 38.14 -68.60 49.74
N VAL A 499 37.70 -69.21 50.86
CA VAL A 499 38.22 -70.51 51.34
C VAL A 499 37.16 -71.63 51.39
N SER A 500 35.92 -71.39 50.94
CA SER A 500 34.81 -72.35 51.10
C SER A 500 33.75 -72.29 49.98
N ASP A 501 33.64 -73.38 49.22
CA ASP A 501 32.65 -73.59 48.15
C ASP A 501 31.29 -74.17 48.63
N SER A 502 30.99 -74.10 49.92
CA SER A 502 29.78 -74.70 50.51
C SER A 502 28.51 -73.89 50.22
N LEU A 503 27.37 -74.57 50.05
CA LEU A 503 26.07 -73.92 49.79
C LEU A 503 25.65 -72.88 50.86
N PRO A 504 25.84 -73.11 52.18
CA PRO A 504 25.56 -72.10 53.19
C PRO A 504 26.44 -70.85 53.04
N VAL A 505 27.74 -71.01 52.82
CA VAL A 505 28.66 -69.87 52.61
C VAL A 505 28.33 -69.13 51.32
N LEU A 506 28.01 -69.82 50.23
CA LEU A 506 27.60 -69.17 48.98
C LEU A 506 26.30 -68.36 49.14
N LYS A 507 25.25 -68.93 49.75
CA LYS A 507 23.97 -68.24 49.98
C LYS A 507 24.12 -67.07 50.98
N LYS A 508 24.95 -67.22 52.02
CA LYS A 508 25.29 -66.17 53.00
C LYS A 508 26.13 -65.05 52.39
N TYR A 509 27.12 -65.39 51.57
CA TYR A 509 27.98 -64.44 50.84
C TYR A 509 27.13 -63.58 49.90
N VAL A 510 26.35 -64.21 49.01
CA VAL A 510 25.44 -63.46 48.10
C VAL A 510 24.53 -62.51 48.90
N LYS A 511 23.88 -62.99 49.96
CA LYS A 511 23.00 -62.16 50.81
C LYS A 511 23.68 -60.94 51.47
N LEU A 512 24.97 -61.04 51.84
CA LEU A 512 25.69 -59.97 52.54
C LEU A 512 26.52 -59.07 51.60
N TYR A 513 26.90 -59.59 50.43
CA TYR A 513 27.81 -58.95 49.49
C TYR A 513 27.21 -58.58 48.14
N ASP A 514 25.95 -58.91 47.84
CA ASP A 514 25.25 -58.30 46.70
C ASP A 514 25.10 -56.79 46.96
N ASN A 515 26.02 -56.03 46.37
CA ASN A 515 26.09 -54.58 46.42
C ASN A 515 27.00 -54.08 45.28
N PRO A 516 26.89 -52.81 44.86
CA PRO A 516 27.63 -52.28 43.72
C PRO A 516 29.16 -52.36 43.81
N GLY A 517 29.74 -52.54 44.99
CA GLY A 517 31.19 -52.66 45.19
C GLY A 517 31.79 -54.04 44.90
N ASN A 518 30.98 -55.10 44.70
CA ASN A 518 31.46 -56.50 44.68
C ASN A 518 30.91 -57.35 43.52
N GLN A 519 30.43 -56.70 42.46
CA GLN A 519 29.65 -57.30 41.36
C GLN A 519 30.29 -58.55 40.73
N SER A 520 31.61 -58.55 40.48
CA SER A 520 32.28 -59.66 39.77
C SER A 520 32.43 -60.94 40.60
N GLU A 521 32.54 -60.85 41.93
CA GLU A 521 32.56 -62.05 42.77
C GLU A 521 31.16 -62.59 43.06
N ILE A 522 30.15 -61.71 43.10
CA ILE A 522 28.74 -62.13 43.20
C ILE A 522 28.30 -62.83 41.92
N GLU A 523 28.74 -62.38 40.74
CA GLU A 523 28.51 -63.09 39.46
C GLU A 523 29.04 -64.53 39.52
N LYS A 524 30.26 -64.71 40.01
CA LYS A 524 30.89 -66.04 40.17
C LYS A 524 30.16 -66.87 41.23
N ALA A 525 29.77 -66.27 42.34
CA ALA A 525 29.03 -66.97 43.41
C ALA A 525 27.63 -67.42 42.94
N LEU A 526 26.90 -66.58 42.20
CA LEU A 526 25.62 -66.92 41.60
C LEU A 526 25.75 -67.97 40.49
N LYS A 527 26.76 -67.87 39.62
CA LYS A 527 27.03 -68.92 38.62
C LYS A 527 27.37 -70.26 39.28
N LYS A 528 28.19 -70.27 40.33
CA LYS A 528 28.45 -71.45 41.17
C LYS A 528 27.18 -71.99 41.85
N LEU A 529 26.25 -71.11 42.24
CA LEU A 529 25.00 -71.49 42.89
C LEU A 529 24.06 -72.18 41.89
N TYR A 530 23.77 -71.54 40.76
CA TYR A 530 22.96 -72.08 39.66
C TYR A 530 23.50 -73.44 39.16
N LEU A 531 24.81 -73.54 38.90
CA LEU A 531 25.44 -74.79 38.43
C LEU A 531 25.43 -75.93 39.47
N LYS A 532 25.21 -75.65 40.76
CA LYS A 532 25.09 -76.67 41.82
C LYS A 532 23.65 -77.00 42.20
N GLU A 533 22.73 -76.08 41.95
CA GLU A 533 21.31 -76.16 42.34
C GLU A 533 20.49 -75.47 41.23
N PRO A 534 20.37 -76.11 40.04
CA PRO A 534 19.72 -75.53 38.86
C PRO A 534 18.20 -75.51 39.05
N THR A 535 17.75 -74.46 39.73
CA THR A 535 16.34 -74.14 39.98
C THR A 535 16.02 -72.80 39.37
N THR A 536 14.77 -72.58 38.97
CA THR A 536 14.29 -71.32 38.37
C THR A 536 14.67 -70.10 39.21
N ALA A 537 14.62 -70.21 40.55
CA ALA A 537 15.01 -69.12 41.45
C ALA A 537 16.52 -68.77 41.40
N ASN A 538 17.40 -69.78 41.27
CA ASN A 538 18.84 -69.56 41.16
C ASN A 538 19.26 -69.11 39.75
N GLU A 539 18.58 -69.62 38.72
CA GLU A 539 18.75 -69.16 37.33
C GLU A 539 18.31 -67.70 37.17
N HIS A 540 17.10 -67.37 37.67
CA HIS A 540 16.60 -66.01 37.77
C HIS A 540 17.59 -65.09 38.50
N ALA A 541 18.07 -65.48 39.69
CA ALA A 541 19.03 -64.66 40.45
C ALA A 541 20.36 -64.43 39.69
N TYR A 542 20.87 -65.45 39.00
CA TYR A 542 22.07 -65.32 38.17
C TYR A 542 21.83 -64.41 36.95
N LEU A 543 20.73 -64.59 36.22
CA LEU A 543 20.37 -63.75 35.07
C LEU A 543 20.08 -62.30 35.47
N ALA A 544 19.36 -62.07 36.57
CA ALA A 544 19.09 -60.73 37.12
C ALA A 544 20.39 -59.97 37.42
N HIS A 545 21.37 -60.65 38.03
CA HIS A 545 22.69 -60.07 38.32
C HIS A 545 23.49 -59.75 37.05
N LEU A 546 23.47 -60.66 36.06
CA LEU A 546 24.09 -60.39 34.75
C LEU A 546 23.42 -59.20 34.05
N ILE A 547 22.10 -59.15 34.05
CA ILE A 547 21.29 -58.06 33.49
C ILE A 547 21.69 -56.72 34.12
N GLN A 548 21.83 -56.67 35.45
CA GLN A 548 22.13 -55.43 36.17
C GLN A 548 23.60 -54.96 36.03
N TYR A 549 24.57 -55.89 35.97
CA TYR A 549 25.98 -55.56 36.15
C TYR A 549 26.92 -56.05 35.03
N ASN A 550 26.52 -57.01 34.20
CA ASN A 550 27.31 -57.53 33.08
C ASN A 550 26.43 -57.84 31.85
N PRO A 551 25.74 -56.83 31.26
CA PRO A 551 24.74 -57.04 30.21
C PRO A 551 25.31 -57.71 28.95
N ARG A 552 26.62 -57.58 28.69
CA ARG A 552 27.29 -58.29 27.58
C ARG A 552 27.36 -59.79 27.78
N LEU A 553 27.60 -60.25 29.01
CA LEU A 553 27.55 -61.68 29.34
C LEU A 553 26.09 -62.15 29.38
N ALA A 554 25.17 -61.33 29.92
CA ALA A 554 23.72 -61.59 29.88
C ALA A 554 23.24 -61.90 28.46
N LEU A 555 23.56 -61.04 27.48
CA LEU A 555 23.23 -61.23 26.06
C LEU A 555 23.69 -62.57 25.50
N SER A 556 24.86 -63.07 25.91
CA SER A 556 25.37 -64.34 25.42
C SER A 556 24.60 -65.54 25.96
N GLU A 557 24.28 -65.56 27.26
CA GLU A 557 23.49 -66.64 27.89
C GLU A 557 22.03 -66.60 27.36
N LEU A 558 21.42 -65.40 27.36
CA LEU A 558 20.06 -65.13 26.86
C LEU A 558 19.90 -65.35 25.35
N SER A 559 20.98 -65.34 24.56
CA SER A 559 20.91 -65.45 23.09
C SER A 559 20.26 -66.74 22.58
N SER A 560 20.22 -67.78 23.43
CA SER A 560 19.71 -69.11 23.16
C SER A 560 18.27 -69.36 23.63
N LEU A 561 17.69 -68.44 24.41
CA LEU A 561 16.36 -68.59 25.03
C LEU A 561 15.26 -67.91 24.20
N PRO A 562 14.19 -68.62 23.79
CA PRO A 562 13.03 -68.02 23.16
C PRO A 562 12.13 -67.34 24.20
N ALA A 563 11.64 -66.14 23.88
CA ALA A 563 10.81 -65.33 24.79
C ALA A 563 9.53 -66.07 25.25
N ASP A 564 8.96 -66.92 24.39
CA ASP A 564 7.68 -67.59 24.61
C ASP A 564 7.76 -68.80 25.58
N ASN A 565 8.94 -69.11 26.14
CA ASN A 565 9.15 -70.28 27.01
C ASN A 565 10.13 -70.00 28.16
N THR A 566 9.78 -69.06 29.05
CA THR A 566 10.54 -68.80 30.30
C THR A 566 9.63 -68.68 31.53
N GLU A 567 9.17 -69.83 32.01
CA GLU A 567 8.43 -69.96 33.27
C GLU A 567 9.26 -69.38 34.44
N GLY A 568 8.76 -68.31 35.07
CA GLY A 568 9.43 -67.63 36.19
C GLY A 568 10.45 -66.54 35.83
N MET A 569 10.39 -65.94 34.64
CA MET A 569 11.22 -64.78 34.25
C MET A 569 10.42 -63.55 33.75
N SER A 570 9.13 -63.47 34.08
CA SER A 570 8.25 -62.38 33.62
C SER A 570 8.67 -60.99 34.14
N ASP A 571 9.22 -60.92 35.35
CA ASP A 571 9.80 -59.73 35.98
C ASP A 571 11.15 -59.31 35.37
N LEU A 572 11.91 -60.24 34.79
CA LEU A 572 13.12 -59.93 34.03
C LEU A 572 12.84 -59.49 32.58
N SER A 573 11.67 -59.82 32.02
CA SER A 573 11.37 -59.65 30.59
C SER A 573 11.57 -58.21 30.08
N ALA A 574 11.23 -57.20 30.90
CA ALA A 574 11.43 -55.79 30.56
C ALA A 574 12.91 -55.39 30.52
N SER A 575 13.73 -55.99 31.38
CA SER A 575 15.18 -55.72 31.45
C SER A 575 15.93 -56.48 30.37
N ILE A 576 15.51 -57.72 30.07
CA ILE A 576 15.99 -58.50 28.92
C ILE A 576 15.72 -57.75 27.60
N ALA A 577 14.50 -57.24 27.42
CA ALA A 577 14.12 -56.45 26.25
C ALA A 577 15.01 -55.20 26.07
N LYS A 578 15.25 -54.43 27.14
CA LYS A 578 16.12 -53.25 27.13
C LYS A 578 17.55 -53.58 26.69
N ILE A 579 18.15 -54.65 27.20
CA ILE A 579 19.52 -55.02 26.86
C ILE A 579 19.63 -55.51 25.40
N PHE A 580 18.65 -56.27 24.89
CA PHE A 580 18.60 -56.60 23.46
C PHE A 580 18.48 -55.34 22.58
N ALA A 581 17.77 -54.30 23.03
CA ALA A 581 17.68 -53.03 22.31
C ALA A 581 18.99 -52.21 22.34
N GLU A 582 19.73 -52.22 23.47
CA GLU A 582 21.06 -51.59 23.56
C GLU A 582 22.07 -52.23 22.59
N ASP A 583 22.01 -53.55 22.42
CA ASP A 583 22.80 -54.30 21.42
C ASP A 583 22.18 -54.25 20.00
N LYS A 584 21.08 -53.51 19.81
CA LYS A 584 20.37 -53.31 18.53
C LYS A 584 19.74 -54.58 17.94
N GLN A 585 19.58 -55.64 18.73
CA GLN A 585 18.82 -56.85 18.39
C GLN A 585 17.30 -56.58 18.56
N TYR A 586 16.78 -55.58 17.84
CA TYR A 586 15.42 -55.04 18.03
C TYR A 586 14.31 -56.07 17.88
N ASP A 587 14.46 -57.07 17.00
CA ASP A 587 13.53 -58.17 16.80
C ASP A 587 13.32 -58.97 18.11
N LYS A 588 14.42 -59.26 18.82
CA LYS A 588 14.38 -59.95 20.12
C LYS A 588 13.89 -59.03 21.23
N ALA A 589 14.33 -57.77 21.22
CA ALA A 589 13.86 -56.77 22.17
C ALA A 589 12.33 -56.64 22.12
N TYR A 590 11.78 -56.55 20.91
CA TYR A 590 10.34 -56.51 20.67
C TYR A 590 9.63 -57.80 21.13
N ALA A 591 10.16 -58.98 20.80
CA ALA A 591 9.59 -60.25 21.25
C ALA A 591 9.50 -60.35 22.79
N TRP A 592 10.58 -59.97 23.49
CA TRP A 592 10.59 -59.94 24.96
C TRP A 592 9.69 -58.85 25.56
N ALA A 593 9.58 -57.68 24.93
CA ALA A 593 8.66 -56.62 25.34
C ALA A 593 7.18 -56.91 25.06
N LYS A 594 6.83 -58.00 24.36
CA LYS A 594 5.45 -58.49 24.29
C LYS A 594 5.05 -59.40 25.46
N GLN A 595 6.00 -59.81 26.30
CA GLN A 595 5.77 -60.65 27.48
C GLN A 595 5.60 -59.82 28.78
N THR A 596 5.51 -58.49 28.69
CA THR A 596 5.43 -57.58 29.85
C THR A 596 4.82 -56.23 29.47
N ASP A 597 4.04 -55.63 30.39
CA ASP A 597 3.47 -54.29 30.24
C ASP A 597 4.45 -53.17 30.70
N ASP A 598 5.58 -53.51 31.32
CA ASP A 598 6.60 -52.55 31.80
C ASP A 598 7.39 -51.87 30.67
N ILE A 599 7.15 -52.26 29.42
CA ILE A 599 7.70 -51.60 28.21
C ILE A 599 6.57 -50.88 27.48
N PRO A 600 6.52 -49.52 27.56
CA PRO A 600 5.50 -48.73 26.88
C PRO A 600 5.43 -49.01 25.38
N VAL A 601 4.22 -48.93 24.80
CA VAL A 601 4.00 -49.19 23.37
C VAL A 601 4.89 -48.31 22.48
N VAL A 602 5.13 -47.05 22.87
CA VAL A 602 6.01 -46.13 22.14
C VAL A 602 7.41 -46.72 21.96
N THR A 603 7.97 -47.36 22.99
CA THR A 603 9.27 -48.02 22.93
C THR A 603 9.25 -49.26 22.01
N ARG A 604 8.14 -50.01 21.99
CA ARG A 604 7.96 -51.14 21.05
C ARG A 604 7.89 -50.64 19.59
N LEU A 605 7.12 -49.59 19.33
CA LEU A 605 7.01 -48.95 18.02
C LEU A 605 8.32 -48.29 17.57
N GLU A 606 9.08 -47.69 18.49
CA GLU A 606 10.44 -47.19 18.23
C GLU A 606 11.35 -48.30 17.74
N TRP A 607 11.35 -49.48 18.37
CA TRP A 607 12.19 -50.62 17.97
C TRP A 607 11.76 -51.24 16.63
N LEU A 608 10.45 -51.30 16.33
CA LEU A 608 9.95 -51.68 15.00
C LEU A 608 10.39 -50.66 13.93
N SER A 609 10.41 -49.36 14.26
CA SER A 609 10.86 -48.32 13.32
C SER A 609 12.36 -48.44 12.99
N LYS A 610 13.18 -48.99 13.90
CA LYS A 610 14.60 -49.28 13.63
C LYS A 610 14.79 -50.50 12.73
N GLN A 611 13.84 -51.42 12.69
CA GLN A 611 13.82 -52.54 11.74
C GLN A 611 13.39 -52.10 10.33
N ASN A 612 12.67 -50.98 10.20
CA ASN A 612 11.88 -50.60 9.01
C ASN A 612 10.79 -51.64 8.68
N ASP A 613 10.27 -52.33 9.70
CA ASP A 613 9.13 -53.24 9.54
C ASP A 613 7.83 -52.45 9.69
N ASP A 614 7.55 -51.68 8.63
CA ASP A 614 6.46 -50.71 8.58
C ASP A 614 5.09 -51.38 8.77
N GLU A 615 4.92 -52.61 8.27
CA GLU A 615 3.68 -53.39 8.38
C GLU A 615 3.44 -53.90 9.81
N LYS A 616 4.46 -54.41 10.52
CA LYS A 616 4.31 -54.75 11.95
C LYS A 616 4.03 -53.50 12.79
N LEU A 617 4.65 -52.37 12.46
CA LEU A 617 4.49 -51.11 13.18
C LEU A 617 3.06 -50.57 13.05
N GLU A 618 2.51 -50.46 11.82
CA GLU A 618 1.12 -50.06 11.64
C GLU A 618 0.15 -51.01 12.37
N ARG A 619 0.38 -52.33 12.31
CA ARG A 619 -0.49 -53.32 12.99
C ARG A 619 -0.46 -53.23 14.52
N GLU A 620 0.73 -53.14 15.14
CA GLU A 620 0.87 -53.01 16.60
C GLU A 620 0.32 -51.66 17.08
N TYR A 621 0.49 -50.58 16.32
CA TYR A 621 -0.09 -49.27 16.64
C TYR A 621 -1.63 -49.30 16.60
N GLN A 622 -2.24 -49.83 15.52
CA GLN A 622 -3.70 -49.88 15.39
C GLN A 622 -4.33 -50.77 16.48
N ALA A 623 -3.79 -51.97 16.70
CA ALA A 623 -4.28 -52.88 17.74
C ALA A 623 -4.18 -52.30 19.17
N TYR A 624 -3.20 -51.43 19.43
CA TYR A 624 -3.10 -50.71 20.69
C TYR A 624 -4.07 -49.53 20.78
N ILE A 625 -4.14 -48.67 19.76
CA ILE A 625 -4.90 -47.41 19.82
C ILE A 625 -6.43 -47.64 19.77
N GLU A 626 -6.88 -48.78 19.22
CA GLU A 626 -8.28 -49.23 19.34
C GLU A 626 -8.71 -49.47 20.80
N VAL A 627 -7.79 -49.94 21.66
CA VAL A 627 -8.03 -50.21 23.09
C VAL A 627 -7.68 -49.00 23.96
N HIS A 628 -6.70 -48.21 23.55
CA HIS A 628 -6.17 -47.05 24.28
C HIS A 628 -6.31 -45.74 23.47
N PRO A 629 -7.52 -45.31 23.05
CA PRO A 629 -7.73 -44.16 22.16
C PRO A 629 -7.34 -42.81 22.76
N ASP A 630 -6.95 -42.76 24.04
CA ASP A 630 -6.49 -41.58 24.76
C ASP A 630 -4.96 -41.54 24.98
N ASP A 631 -4.19 -42.52 24.48
CA ASP A 631 -2.73 -42.44 24.48
C ASP A 631 -2.23 -41.49 23.38
N ASP A 632 -2.08 -40.23 23.76
CA ASP A 632 -1.54 -39.20 22.88
C ASP A 632 -0.03 -39.30 22.64
N GLN A 633 0.74 -40.06 23.44
CA GLN A 633 2.16 -40.31 23.17
C GLN A 633 2.35 -41.36 22.07
N ALA A 634 1.50 -42.39 22.02
CA ALA A 634 1.42 -43.32 20.89
C ALA A 634 1.08 -42.58 19.58
N LYS A 635 0.10 -41.67 19.60
CA LYS A 635 -0.26 -40.82 18.45
C LYS A 635 0.88 -39.87 18.05
N LEU A 636 1.55 -39.24 19.01
CA LEU A 636 2.72 -38.37 18.80
C LEU A 636 3.83 -39.11 18.05
N PHE A 637 4.13 -40.34 18.48
CA PHE A 637 5.10 -41.19 17.80
C PHE A 637 4.65 -41.51 16.36
N MET A 638 3.42 -41.99 16.19
CA MET A 638 2.94 -42.47 14.90
C MET A 638 2.82 -41.34 13.86
N SER A 639 2.30 -40.18 14.25
CA SER A 639 2.24 -38.98 13.38
C SER A 639 3.64 -38.55 12.89
N ARG A 640 4.63 -38.50 13.79
CA ARG A 640 6.03 -38.19 13.44
C ARG A 640 6.67 -39.22 12.51
N TYR A 641 6.36 -40.50 12.70
CA TYR A 641 6.88 -41.58 11.87
C TYR A 641 6.29 -41.54 10.45
N LEU A 642 4.97 -41.29 10.34
CA LEU A 642 4.28 -41.10 9.05
C LEU A 642 4.80 -39.89 8.28
N ASP A 643 5.06 -38.76 8.95
CA ASP A 643 5.62 -37.57 8.29
C ASP A 643 7.06 -37.83 7.78
N GLN A 644 7.88 -38.56 8.54
CA GLN A 644 9.21 -39.02 8.08
C GLN A 644 9.15 -39.95 6.86
N LYS A 645 8.08 -40.75 6.72
CA LYS A 645 7.79 -41.55 5.51
C LYS A 645 7.23 -40.73 4.35
N LYS A 646 6.93 -39.44 4.56
CA LYS A 646 6.23 -38.51 3.65
C LYS A 646 4.75 -38.85 3.42
N GLU A 647 4.14 -39.61 4.33
CA GLU A 647 2.71 -39.89 4.32
C GLU A 647 1.96 -38.79 5.08
N THR A 648 2.18 -37.54 4.66
CA THR A 648 1.78 -36.34 5.40
C THR A 648 0.28 -36.27 5.67
N GLU A 649 -0.59 -36.77 4.78
CA GLU A 649 -2.03 -36.81 5.06
C GLU A 649 -2.38 -37.71 6.25
N LYS A 650 -1.90 -38.97 6.26
CA LYS A 650 -2.05 -39.86 7.43
C LYS A 650 -1.43 -39.26 8.69
N ALA A 651 -0.27 -38.59 8.57
CA ALA A 651 0.41 -37.97 9.70
C ALA A 651 -0.45 -36.88 10.37
N TRP A 652 -1.17 -36.09 9.56
CA TRP A 652 -2.11 -35.08 10.04
C TRP A 652 -3.42 -35.70 10.55
N ASP A 653 -3.94 -36.74 9.90
CA ASP A 653 -5.11 -37.48 10.37
C ASP A 653 -4.89 -38.01 11.80
N VAL A 654 -3.72 -38.62 12.08
CA VAL A 654 -3.35 -39.06 13.44
C VAL A 654 -3.23 -37.86 14.39
N ALA A 655 -2.55 -36.78 13.98
CA ALA A 655 -2.38 -35.59 14.82
C ALA A 655 -3.70 -34.90 15.19
N ALA A 656 -4.73 -35.00 14.35
CA ALA A 656 -6.03 -34.40 14.62
C ALA A 656 -6.75 -35.08 15.80
N THR A 657 -6.49 -36.38 16.02
CA THR A 657 -7.07 -37.20 17.10
C THR A 657 -6.41 -37.01 18.48
N VAL A 658 -5.35 -36.20 18.58
CA VAL A 658 -4.67 -35.89 19.85
C VAL A 658 -5.53 -34.97 20.72
N LYS A 659 -5.66 -35.30 22.01
CA LYS A 659 -6.50 -34.55 22.97
C LYS A 659 -5.68 -33.61 23.86
N ASP A 660 -4.48 -34.01 24.29
CA ASP A 660 -3.56 -33.18 25.06
C ASP A 660 -3.07 -31.98 24.22
N LEU A 661 -3.26 -30.79 24.78
CA LEU A 661 -2.87 -29.53 24.16
C LEU A 661 -1.36 -29.41 23.99
N GLN A 662 -0.55 -29.87 24.95
CA GLN A 662 0.91 -29.75 24.86
C GLN A 662 1.50 -30.63 23.75
N THR A 663 0.94 -31.83 23.58
CA THR A 663 1.27 -32.77 22.50
C THR A 663 0.75 -32.26 21.15
N LYS A 664 -0.49 -31.77 21.08
CA LYS A 664 -1.08 -31.21 19.85
C LYS A 664 -0.33 -29.96 19.37
N ASP A 665 0.04 -29.05 20.26
CA ASP A 665 0.89 -27.88 19.94
C ASP A 665 2.32 -28.28 19.51
N THR A 666 2.80 -29.45 19.93
CA THR A 666 4.11 -29.97 19.51
C THR A 666 4.06 -30.55 18.10
N LEU A 667 3.06 -31.40 17.80
CA LEU A 667 2.82 -31.87 16.43
C LEU A 667 2.55 -30.71 15.47
N LYS A 668 1.72 -29.74 15.87
CA LYS A 668 1.46 -28.51 15.10
C LYS A 668 2.75 -27.82 14.66
N ARG A 669 3.64 -27.50 15.60
CA ARG A 669 4.93 -26.83 15.32
C ARG A 669 5.94 -27.70 14.57
N GLU A 670 5.70 -28.99 14.40
CA GLU A 670 6.55 -29.89 13.62
C GLU A 670 6.02 -30.05 12.20
N LEU A 671 4.77 -30.48 12.05
CA LEU A 671 4.09 -30.68 10.77
C LEU A 671 4.03 -29.40 9.91
N ASN A 672 3.88 -28.23 10.53
CA ASN A 672 3.83 -26.95 9.79
C ASN A 672 5.17 -26.57 9.12
N LYS A 673 6.31 -27.17 9.51
CA LYS A 673 7.63 -26.89 8.90
C LYS A 673 7.73 -27.36 7.45
N GLY A 674 6.91 -28.34 7.03
CA GLY A 674 6.99 -28.96 5.70
C GLY A 674 5.97 -28.45 4.67
N ILE A 675 4.91 -27.76 5.09
CA ILE A 675 3.72 -27.50 4.24
C ILE A 675 4.07 -26.71 2.97
N GLU A 676 4.94 -25.69 3.06
CA GLU A 676 5.34 -24.88 1.90
C GLU A 676 6.11 -25.65 0.82
N HIS A 677 6.42 -26.93 1.05
CA HIS A 677 7.22 -27.78 0.15
C HIS A 677 6.46 -29.02 -0.36
N ILE A 678 5.24 -29.29 0.12
CA ILE A 678 4.37 -30.36 -0.42
C ILE A 678 3.50 -29.84 -1.58
N ALA A 679 2.89 -30.76 -2.32
CA ALA A 679 2.07 -30.41 -3.49
C ALA A 679 0.85 -29.54 -3.13
N TRP A 680 0.51 -28.57 -3.98
CA TRP A 680 -0.61 -27.63 -3.78
C TRP A 680 -1.96 -28.32 -3.48
N VAL A 681 -2.23 -29.45 -4.14
CA VAL A 681 -3.45 -30.24 -3.90
C VAL A 681 -3.51 -30.73 -2.45
N THR A 682 -2.42 -31.31 -1.95
CA THR A 682 -2.31 -31.75 -0.55
C THR A 682 -2.37 -30.58 0.42
N GLN A 683 -1.76 -29.42 0.13
CA GLN A 683 -1.90 -28.22 0.96
C GLN A 683 -3.37 -27.79 1.11
N LYS A 684 -4.14 -27.85 0.03
CA LYS A 684 -5.57 -27.54 0.00
C LYS A 684 -6.41 -28.59 0.74
N GLU A 685 -6.12 -29.88 0.57
CA GLU A 685 -6.83 -30.94 1.30
C GLU A 685 -6.55 -30.91 2.80
N LEU A 686 -5.31 -30.65 3.23
CA LEU A 686 -4.97 -30.45 4.64
C LEU A 686 -5.67 -29.21 5.23
N LEU A 687 -5.80 -28.11 4.47
CA LEU A 687 -6.58 -26.95 4.90
C LEU A 687 -8.09 -27.27 5.03
N GLN A 688 -8.63 -28.16 4.21
CA GLN A 688 -10.05 -28.56 4.29
C GLN A 688 -10.33 -29.55 5.44
N LYS A 689 -9.45 -30.53 5.65
CA LYS A 689 -9.59 -31.57 6.69
C LYS A 689 -9.18 -31.08 8.08
N HIS A 690 -8.07 -30.32 8.17
CA HIS A 690 -7.28 -30.11 9.39
C HIS A 690 -6.94 -28.63 9.65
N ALA A 691 -7.91 -27.75 9.45
CA ALA A 691 -7.76 -26.30 9.51
C ALA A 691 -7.38 -25.71 10.89
N ASP A 692 -7.37 -26.53 11.95
CA ASP A 692 -7.00 -26.21 13.33
C ASP A 692 -5.54 -26.53 13.63
N LEU A 693 -5.00 -27.63 13.07
CA LEU A 693 -3.58 -28.00 13.14
C LEU A 693 -2.68 -27.04 12.36
N MET A 694 -3.21 -26.29 11.40
CA MET A 694 -2.43 -25.37 10.57
C MET A 694 -2.08 -24.05 11.30
N ASP A 695 -0.84 -23.58 11.14
CA ASP A 695 -0.38 -22.29 11.67
C ASP A 695 -1.02 -21.13 10.93
N ALA A 696 -1.33 -20.05 11.65
CA ALA A 696 -2.19 -18.97 11.17
C ALA A 696 -1.67 -18.28 9.90
N ASP A 697 -0.35 -18.07 9.79
CA ASP A 697 0.25 -17.44 8.61
C ASP A 697 0.29 -18.39 7.39
N ILE A 698 0.54 -19.68 7.58
CA ILE A 698 0.52 -20.68 6.50
C ILE A 698 -0.92 -20.87 5.99
N LYS A 699 -1.87 -21.02 6.91
CA LYS A 699 -3.31 -21.07 6.61
C LYS A 699 -3.74 -19.87 5.77
N LYS A 700 -3.40 -18.66 6.22
CA LYS A 700 -3.68 -17.40 5.51
C LYS A 700 -2.98 -17.31 4.14
N SER A 701 -1.79 -17.90 3.99
CA SER A 701 -1.07 -17.98 2.71
C SER A 701 -1.77 -18.91 1.71
N ILE A 702 -2.24 -20.07 2.16
CA ILE A 702 -3.00 -21.03 1.35
C ILE A 702 -4.38 -20.45 1.01
N GLU A 703 -5.14 -19.93 1.99
CA GLU A 703 -6.42 -19.22 1.77
C GLU A 703 -6.28 -18.06 0.76
N THR A 704 -5.19 -17.28 0.87
CA THR A 704 -4.86 -16.22 -0.08
C THR A 704 -4.62 -16.77 -1.50
N THR A 705 -3.95 -17.90 -1.62
CA THR A 705 -3.60 -18.50 -2.91
C THR A 705 -4.81 -19.16 -3.56
N ILE A 706 -5.65 -19.88 -2.80
CA ILE A 706 -6.97 -20.37 -3.25
C ILE A 706 -7.80 -19.20 -3.78
N ARG A 707 -7.90 -18.10 -3.03
CA ARG A 707 -8.62 -16.90 -3.50
C ARG A 707 -8.03 -16.36 -4.80
N LEU A 708 -6.71 -16.17 -4.88
CA LEU A 708 -6.06 -15.61 -6.08
C LEU A 708 -6.23 -16.47 -7.34
N GLU A 709 -6.26 -17.80 -7.21
CA GLU A 709 -6.34 -18.73 -8.35
C GLU A 709 -7.75 -19.22 -8.68
N GLU A 710 -8.61 -19.44 -7.68
CA GLU A 710 -9.89 -20.14 -7.85
C GLU A 710 -11.14 -19.28 -7.63
N HIS A 711 -11.05 -18.12 -6.97
CA HIS A 711 -12.25 -17.33 -6.70
C HIS A 711 -12.71 -16.49 -7.91
N ASN A 712 -14.00 -16.17 -7.89
CA ASN A 712 -14.65 -15.28 -8.84
C ASN A 712 -14.08 -13.85 -8.72
N TYR A 713 -14.13 -13.09 -9.81
CA TYR A 713 -13.63 -11.73 -9.82
C TYR A 713 -14.50 -10.78 -10.65
N LEU A 714 -14.64 -9.55 -10.15
CA LEU A 714 -15.17 -8.42 -10.90
C LEU A 714 -14.02 -7.76 -11.66
N HIS A 715 -14.24 -7.40 -12.91
CA HIS A 715 -13.32 -6.56 -13.68
C HIS A 715 -14.08 -5.43 -14.38
N VAL A 716 -13.71 -4.20 -14.05
CA VAL A 716 -14.17 -2.96 -14.68
C VAL A 716 -13.03 -2.43 -15.53
N GLN A 717 -13.30 -2.01 -16.77
CA GLN A 717 -12.35 -1.30 -17.62
C GLN A 717 -13.02 -0.13 -18.33
N SER A 718 -12.23 0.91 -18.62
CA SER A 718 -12.60 1.99 -19.53
C SER A 718 -11.47 2.23 -20.53
N LYS A 719 -11.81 2.33 -21.82
CA LYS A 719 -10.92 2.63 -22.93
C LYS A 719 -11.42 3.88 -23.65
N ILE A 720 -10.57 4.89 -23.73
CA ILE A 720 -10.72 6.05 -24.61
C ILE A 720 -9.91 5.77 -25.88
N SER A 721 -10.40 6.18 -27.04
CA SER A 721 -9.67 6.11 -28.32
C SER A 721 -10.00 7.30 -29.20
N GLY A 722 -9.03 7.73 -30.00
CA GLY A 722 -9.13 8.92 -30.83
C GLY A 722 -8.07 8.99 -31.93
N ASP A 723 -8.41 9.65 -33.03
CA ASP A 723 -7.58 9.79 -34.23
C ASP A 723 -7.35 11.28 -34.48
N ASP A 724 -6.12 11.67 -34.85
CA ASP A 724 -5.75 13.09 -35.03
C ASP A 724 -6.18 13.97 -33.83
N ARG A 725 -5.78 13.51 -32.63
CA ARG A 725 -6.08 14.03 -31.28
C ARG A 725 -7.55 14.00 -30.83
N HIS A 726 -8.50 14.03 -31.77
CA HIS A 726 -9.93 13.97 -31.50
C HIS A 726 -10.39 12.62 -30.94
N VAL A 727 -11.19 12.63 -29.86
CA VAL A 727 -11.78 11.39 -29.30
C VAL A 727 -12.85 10.84 -30.25
N THR A 728 -12.66 9.61 -30.74
CA THR A 728 -13.61 8.90 -31.62
C THR A 728 -14.51 7.92 -30.86
N SER A 729 -14.04 7.36 -29.74
CA SER A 729 -14.85 6.47 -28.90
C SER A 729 -14.42 6.41 -27.42
N ILE A 730 -15.40 6.15 -26.55
CA ILE A 730 -15.20 5.78 -25.14
C ILE A 730 -15.99 4.49 -24.87
N GLU A 731 -15.30 3.42 -24.48
CA GLU A 731 -15.85 2.11 -24.16
C GLU A 731 -15.64 1.81 -22.67
N SER A 732 -16.72 1.65 -21.91
CA SER A 732 -16.69 1.21 -20.51
C SER A 732 -17.35 -0.15 -20.39
N LYS A 733 -16.63 -1.14 -19.82
CA LYS A 733 -17.06 -2.54 -19.72
C LYS A 733 -16.91 -3.04 -18.29
N VAL A 734 -17.99 -3.60 -17.74
CA VAL A 734 -18.03 -4.28 -16.45
C VAL A 734 -18.24 -5.76 -16.72
N SER A 735 -17.44 -6.62 -16.09
CA SER A 735 -17.47 -8.07 -16.30
C SER A 735 -17.33 -8.82 -14.98
N TYR A 736 -18.17 -9.83 -14.77
CA TYR A 736 -18.09 -10.74 -13.65
C TYR A 736 -17.65 -12.12 -14.16
N THR A 737 -16.53 -12.61 -13.65
CA THR A 737 -15.94 -13.89 -14.07
C THR A 737 -16.06 -14.91 -12.95
N ILE A 738 -16.70 -16.02 -13.26
CA ILE A 738 -16.73 -17.24 -12.46
C ILE A 738 -15.55 -18.12 -12.85
N ARG A 739 -14.84 -18.67 -11.88
CA ARG A 739 -13.86 -19.75 -12.09
C ARG A 739 -14.43 -21.06 -11.55
N ARG A 740 -14.00 -22.19 -12.12
CA ARG A 740 -14.29 -23.54 -11.60
C ARG A 740 -13.03 -24.23 -11.11
N ASP A 741 -11.99 -24.16 -11.93
CA ASP A 741 -10.63 -24.58 -11.63
C ASP A 741 -9.68 -23.43 -11.95
N SER A 742 -8.44 -23.46 -11.46
CA SER A 742 -7.39 -22.49 -11.83
C SER A 742 -7.12 -22.39 -13.35
N ALA A 743 -7.59 -23.36 -14.12
CA ALA A 743 -7.46 -23.41 -15.57
C ALA A 743 -8.70 -22.94 -16.38
N ILE A 744 -9.90 -22.79 -15.80
CA ILE A 744 -11.14 -22.54 -16.56
C ILE A 744 -11.97 -21.41 -15.95
N SER A 745 -12.39 -20.45 -16.79
CA SER A 745 -13.27 -19.36 -16.38
C SER A 745 -14.35 -19.00 -17.40
N HIS A 746 -15.47 -18.51 -16.89
CA HIS A 746 -16.65 -18.06 -17.63
C HIS A 746 -16.96 -16.62 -17.20
N SER A 747 -17.04 -15.68 -18.15
CA SER A 747 -17.31 -14.27 -17.87
C SER A 747 -18.61 -13.82 -18.52
N ILE A 748 -19.39 -13.02 -17.81
CA ILE A 748 -20.51 -12.25 -18.37
C ILE A 748 -20.16 -10.77 -18.22
N ALA A 749 -20.29 -10.02 -19.30
CA ALA A 749 -19.94 -8.61 -19.36
C ALA A 749 -21.08 -7.74 -19.90
N VAL A 750 -21.19 -6.54 -19.36
CA VAL A 750 -22.03 -5.44 -19.88
C VAL A 750 -21.10 -4.31 -20.31
N ALA A 751 -21.35 -3.74 -21.48
CA ALA A 751 -20.55 -2.65 -22.03
C ALA A 751 -21.44 -1.47 -22.46
N HIS A 752 -20.93 -0.27 -22.27
CA HIS A 752 -21.44 0.97 -22.86
C HIS A 752 -20.33 1.57 -23.74
N ILE A 753 -20.68 1.89 -24.99
CA ILE A 753 -19.78 2.52 -25.96
C ILE A 753 -20.42 3.82 -26.41
N LYS A 754 -19.78 4.96 -26.12
CA LYS A 754 -20.09 6.23 -26.76
C LYS A 754 -19.20 6.39 -27.99
N LEU A 755 -19.81 6.57 -29.15
CA LEU A 755 -19.17 6.88 -30.42
C LEU A 755 -19.41 8.35 -30.73
N PHE A 756 -18.37 9.04 -31.21
CA PHE A 756 -18.42 10.46 -31.55
C PHE A 756 -18.51 10.66 -33.07
N ASP A 757 -18.88 11.87 -33.47
CA ASP A 757 -18.86 12.32 -34.86
C ASP A 757 -17.41 12.59 -35.34
N LEU A 758 -17.11 12.19 -36.57
CA LEU A 758 -15.78 12.29 -37.15
C LEU A 758 -15.56 13.72 -37.69
N LYS A 759 -14.69 14.51 -37.06
CA LYS A 759 -14.45 15.91 -37.47
C LYS A 759 -13.81 16.04 -38.86
N ASN A 760 -12.85 15.16 -39.20
CA ASN A 760 -12.20 15.13 -40.51
C ASN A 760 -12.99 14.28 -41.53
N ALA A 761 -14.27 14.63 -41.74
CA ALA A 761 -15.16 14.07 -42.77
C ALA A 761 -15.50 15.13 -43.84
N MET A 762 -15.95 14.71 -45.02
CA MET A 762 -16.42 15.65 -46.05
C MET A 762 -17.86 16.08 -45.79
N THR A 763 -18.13 17.39 -45.89
CA THR A 763 -19.45 18.00 -46.19
C THR A 763 -20.70 17.32 -45.60
N ILE A 764 -20.90 17.42 -44.28
CA ILE A 764 -22.19 17.16 -43.59
C ILE A 764 -22.86 15.83 -44.00
N ASP A 765 -22.09 14.75 -44.04
CA ASP A 765 -22.65 13.39 -44.22
C ASP A 765 -23.66 13.07 -43.10
N ALA A 766 -24.92 12.86 -43.46
CA ALA A 766 -26.04 12.72 -42.52
C ALA A 766 -25.99 11.47 -41.61
N ASP A 767 -25.07 10.55 -41.90
CA ASP A 767 -24.78 9.34 -41.11
C ASP A 767 -23.52 9.47 -40.22
N ASN A 768 -22.80 10.61 -40.28
CA ASN A 768 -21.69 10.93 -39.39
C ASN A 768 -22.18 11.39 -38.01
N ILE A 769 -22.95 10.53 -37.35
CA ILE A 769 -23.67 10.84 -36.10
C ILE A 769 -23.04 10.14 -34.90
N GLY A 770 -22.98 10.86 -33.77
CA GLY A 770 -22.65 10.26 -32.48
C GLY A 770 -23.71 9.23 -32.05
N LYS A 771 -23.27 8.14 -31.43
CA LYS A 771 -24.13 7.03 -30.99
C LYS A 771 -23.81 6.58 -29.57
N HIS A 772 -24.83 6.07 -28.89
CA HIS A 772 -24.69 5.34 -27.63
C HIS A 772 -25.07 3.88 -27.86
N VAL A 773 -24.16 2.96 -27.59
CA VAL A 773 -24.33 1.53 -27.81
C VAL A 773 -24.18 0.78 -26.49
N TYR A 774 -25.14 -0.08 -26.19
CA TYR A 774 -25.17 -0.92 -25.00
C TYR A 774 -25.05 -2.38 -25.42
N GLY A 775 -24.19 -3.15 -24.77
CA GLY A 775 -23.94 -4.53 -25.17
C GLY A 775 -23.81 -5.49 -24.00
N ILE A 776 -24.13 -6.75 -24.26
CA ILE A 776 -23.89 -7.87 -23.36
C ILE A 776 -23.04 -8.89 -24.12
N SER A 777 -21.94 -9.33 -23.51
CA SER A 777 -21.11 -10.42 -24.05
C SER A 777 -20.86 -11.50 -23.01
N TYR A 778 -20.70 -12.72 -23.49
CA TYR A 778 -20.24 -13.87 -22.73
C TYR A 778 -18.87 -14.27 -23.26
N SER A 779 -17.94 -14.60 -22.37
CA SER A 779 -16.68 -15.22 -22.76
C SER A 779 -16.36 -16.47 -21.95
N TYR A 780 -15.71 -17.42 -22.62
CA TYR A 780 -15.11 -18.60 -22.03
C TYR A 780 -13.61 -18.52 -22.24
N SER A 781 -12.82 -18.78 -21.20
CA SER A 781 -11.37 -18.90 -21.33
C SER A 781 -10.81 -20.09 -20.57
N LYS A 782 -9.83 -20.72 -21.19
CA LYS A 782 -8.99 -21.78 -20.63
C LYS A 782 -7.55 -21.29 -20.59
N SER A 783 -7.03 -21.13 -19.38
CA SER A 783 -5.70 -20.55 -19.11
C SER A 783 -4.56 -21.47 -19.58
N PRO A 784 -3.46 -20.94 -20.13
CA PRO A 784 -2.27 -21.72 -20.47
C PRO A 784 -1.53 -22.19 -19.20
N GLY A 785 -1.83 -23.40 -18.72
CA GLY A 785 -0.96 -24.08 -17.77
C GLY A 785 0.42 -24.35 -18.37
N ASN A 786 1.49 -24.22 -17.57
CA ASN A 786 2.92 -24.25 -17.96
C ASN A 786 3.22 -24.88 -19.35
N GLY A 787 3.51 -24.04 -20.34
CA GLY A 787 3.95 -24.42 -21.68
C GLY A 787 2.85 -24.94 -22.64
N LYS A 788 1.61 -25.12 -22.17
CA LYS A 788 0.45 -25.48 -23.02
C LYS A 788 -0.14 -24.22 -23.67
N ALA A 789 -0.96 -24.42 -24.70
CA ALA A 789 -1.73 -23.33 -25.30
C ALA A 789 -3.01 -23.05 -24.49
N GLY A 790 -3.25 -21.77 -24.23
CA GLY A 790 -4.52 -21.23 -23.78
C GLY A 790 -5.48 -21.02 -24.96
N PHE A 791 -6.77 -20.93 -24.64
CA PHE A 791 -7.83 -20.67 -25.60
C PHE A 791 -8.87 -19.77 -24.95
N SER A 792 -9.35 -18.76 -25.66
CA SER A 792 -10.54 -18.01 -25.25
C SER A 792 -11.43 -17.69 -26.43
N THR A 793 -12.73 -17.60 -26.15
CA THR A 793 -13.77 -17.17 -27.08
C THR A 793 -14.71 -16.21 -26.38
N GLU A 794 -15.09 -15.13 -27.06
CA GLU A 794 -16.07 -14.15 -26.63
C GLU A 794 -17.11 -14.00 -27.74
N ALA A 795 -18.38 -13.91 -27.36
CA ALA A 795 -19.49 -13.60 -28.26
C ALA A 795 -20.47 -12.65 -27.56
N GLY A 796 -21.02 -11.69 -28.29
CA GLY A 796 -21.89 -10.67 -27.71
C GLY A 796 -22.86 -10.04 -28.69
N ILE A 797 -23.88 -9.41 -28.11
CA ILE A 797 -24.89 -8.60 -28.79
C ILE A 797 -24.81 -7.17 -28.31
N GLN A 798 -25.16 -6.23 -29.19
CA GLN A 798 -25.09 -4.79 -28.96
C GLN A 798 -26.33 -4.13 -29.57
N VAL A 799 -26.89 -3.13 -28.88
CA VAL A 799 -28.04 -2.34 -29.34
C VAL A 799 -27.71 -0.86 -29.18
N ASP A 800 -27.95 -0.06 -30.22
CA ASP A 800 -27.76 1.39 -30.14
C ASP A 800 -29.01 2.14 -29.62
N ASN A 801 -28.85 3.44 -29.37
CA ASN A 801 -29.93 4.35 -28.96
C ASN A 801 -30.99 4.61 -30.06
N ARG A 802 -30.93 3.92 -31.20
CA ARG A 802 -31.95 3.85 -32.26
C ARG A 802 -32.52 2.43 -32.42
N SER A 803 -32.27 1.54 -31.46
CA SER A 803 -32.67 0.11 -31.45
C SER A 803 -32.09 -0.74 -32.58
N GLN A 804 -30.98 -0.32 -33.21
CA GLN A 804 -30.27 -1.16 -34.18
C GLN A 804 -29.45 -2.23 -33.47
N LEU A 805 -29.65 -3.50 -33.86
CA LEU A 805 -28.92 -4.66 -33.35
C LEU A 805 -27.60 -4.88 -34.10
N TYR A 806 -26.54 -5.13 -33.35
CA TYR A 806 -25.21 -5.51 -33.81
C TYR A 806 -24.72 -6.76 -33.05
N VAL A 807 -23.77 -7.49 -33.64
CA VAL A 807 -23.14 -8.67 -33.02
C VAL A 807 -21.63 -8.50 -32.95
N ASN A 808 -20.97 -9.20 -32.03
CA ASN A 808 -19.52 -9.32 -32.02
C ASN A 808 -19.08 -10.73 -31.61
N GLY A 809 -17.89 -11.11 -32.06
CA GLY A 809 -17.24 -12.35 -31.69
C GLY A 809 -15.72 -12.23 -31.76
N ARG A 810 -15.00 -12.93 -30.88
CA ARG A 810 -13.53 -13.03 -30.90
C ARG A 810 -13.10 -14.41 -30.44
N VAL A 811 -12.15 -15.01 -31.15
CA VAL A 811 -11.42 -16.21 -30.72
C VAL A 811 -9.95 -15.86 -30.58
N THR A 812 -9.32 -16.32 -29.51
CA THR A 812 -7.92 -16.08 -29.18
C THR A 812 -7.28 -17.41 -28.80
N ILE A 813 -6.09 -17.68 -29.36
CA ILE A 813 -5.21 -18.77 -28.95
C ILE A 813 -3.89 -18.14 -28.52
N ASP A 814 -3.45 -18.44 -27.31
CA ASP A 814 -2.19 -17.94 -26.76
C ASP A 814 -1.31 -19.07 -26.24
N LYS A 815 0.01 -18.89 -26.28
CA LYS A 815 0.98 -19.82 -25.74
C LYS A 815 2.17 -19.05 -25.22
N THR A 816 2.46 -19.21 -23.93
CA THR A 816 3.62 -18.59 -23.29
C THR A 816 4.56 -19.66 -22.74
N THR A 817 5.84 -19.44 -22.95
CA THR A 817 6.98 -20.20 -22.42
C THR A 817 7.93 -19.22 -21.73
N GLU A 818 8.99 -19.71 -21.06
CA GLU A 818 9.99 -18.84 -20.41
C GLU A 818 10.69 -17.86 -21.37
N LYS A 819 10.75 -18.20 -22.67
CA LYS A 819 11.52 -17.45 -23.69
C LYS A 819 10.69 -16.94 -24.86
N SER A 820 9.40 -17.25 -24.93
CA SER A 820 8.53 -16.72 -25.98
C SER A 820 7.07 -16.66 -25.55
N SER A 821 6.36 -15.65 -26.03
CA SER A 821 4.89 -15.58 -25.98
C SER A 821 4.37 -15.41 -27.39
N THR A 822 3.31 -16.13 -27.74
CA THR A 822 2.64 -16.03 -29.04
C THR A 822 1.14 -15.99 -28.81
N LYS A 823 0.47 -14.98 -29.36
CA LYS A 823 -0.97 -14.79 -29.30
C LYS A 823 -1.50 -14.59 -30.71
N LEU A 824 -2.29 -15.56 -31.18
CA LEU A 824 -3.12 -15.44 -32.37
C LEU A 824 -4.53 -15.03 -31.93
N SER A 825 -5.22 -14.18 -32.70
CA SER A 825 -6.64 -13.92 -32.48
C SER A 825 -7.33 -13.62 -33.81
N ALA A 826 -8.61 -13.96 -33.89
CA ALA A 826 -9.51 -13.56 -34.96
C ALA A 826 -10.78 -12.98 -34.35
N ALA A 827 -11.32 -11.89 -34.88
CA ALA A 827 -12.54 -11.27 -34.38
C ALA A 827 -13.40 -10.69 -35.50
N VAL A 828 -14.68 -10.54 -35.19
CA VAL A 828 -15.68 -9.86 -36.02
C VAL A 828 -16.47 -8.89 -35.15
N HIS A 829 -16.54 -7.62 -35.53
CA HIS A 829 -17.30 -6.58 -34.84
C HIS A 829 -17.61 -5.42 -35.79
N PRO A 830 -18.58 -4.54 -35.49
CA PRO A 830 -18.73 -3.29 -36.20
C PRO A 830 -17.48 -2.40 -35.99
N GLU A 831 -17.02 -1.69 -37.02
CA GLU A 831 -15.89 -0.75 -36.86
C GLU A 831 -16.32 0.44 -35.99
N LYS A 832 -15.44 0.92 -35.11
CA LYS A 832 -15.76 1.76 -33.95
C LYS A 832 -15.80 3.26 -34.24
N THR A 833 -16.56 3.63 -35.26
CA THR A 833 -16.92 5.04 -35.56
C THR A 833 -18.44 5.18 -35.67
N GLY A 834 -18.97 6.39 -35.45
CA GLY A 834 -20.42 6.66 -35.59
C GLY A 834 -20.95 6.31 -36.98
N ALA A 835 -20.23 6.76 -38.02
CA ALA A 835 -20.53 6.48 -39.42
C ALA A 835 -20.49 4.99 -39.77
N ALA A 836 -19.49 4.23 -39.29
CA ALA A 836 -19.42 2.79 -39.54
C ALA A 836 -20.55 2.01 -38.85
N TYR A 837 -21.01 2.45 -37.67
CA TYR A 837 -22.20 1.86 -37.03
C TYR A 837 -23.49 2.18 -37.80
N GLU A 838 -23.69 3.41 -38.30
CA GLU A 838 -24.90 3.72 -39.09
C GLU A 838 -24.90 3.00 -40.46
N LYS A 839 -23.74 2.91 -41.12
CA LYS A 839 -23.55 2.11 -42.35
C LYS A 839 -23.48 0.60 -42.13
N LYS A 840 -23.49 0.13 -40.87
CA LYS A 840 -23.32 -1.28 -40.47
C LYS A 840 -22.09 -1.96 -41.07
N ILE A 841 -20.97 -1.24 -41.13
CA ILE A 841 -19.70 -1.78 -41.62
C ILE A 841 -19.06 -2.63 -40.53
N TYR A 842 -18.93 -3.94 -40.80
CA TYR A 842 -18.22 -4.88 -39.95
C TYR A 842 -16.77 -5.03 -40.40
N ARG A 843 -15.89 -5.18 -39.42
CA ARG A 843 -14.50 -5.57 -39.59
C ARG A 843 -14.32 -7.01 -39.13
N VAL A 844 -13.70 -7.81 -39.98
CA VAL A 844 -13.14 -9.13 -39.66
C VAL A 844 -11.64 -8.94 -39.52
N GLU A 845 -11.12 -8.99 -38.29
CA GLU A 845 -9.68 -8.86 -37.99
C GLU A 845 -9.03 -10.20 -37.66
N ALA A 846 -7.76 -10.35 -38.01
CA ALA A 846 -6.87 -11.41 -37.58
C ALA A 846 -5.54 -10.81 -37.12
N THR A 847 -5.11 -11.09 -35.89
CA THR A 847 -3.90 -10.53 -35.27
C THR A 847 -2.95 -11.61 -34.78
N LEU A 848 -1.66 -11.44 -35.06
CA LEU A 848 -0.57 -12.24 -34.51
C LEU A 848 0.38 -11.34 -33.72
N ASN A 849 0.50 -11.58 -32.42
CA ASN A 849 1.51 -10.97 -31.57
C ASN A 849 2.51 -12.06 -31.17
N GLN A 850 3.81 -11.84 -31.39
CA GLN A 850 4.86 -12.75 -30.95
C GLN A 850 6.00 -11.96 -30.29
N GLU A 851 6.32 -12.32 -29.04
CA GLU A 851 7.46 -11.78 -28.29
C GLU A 851 8.47 -12.91 -28.03
N ASN A 852 9.77 -12.65 -28.21
CA ASN A 852 10.84 -13.63 -28.02
C ASN A 852 12.00 -13.06 -27.21
N GLN A 853 12.54 -13.88 -26.30
CA GLN A 853 13.79 -13.66 -25.59
C GLN A 853 14.92 -14.40 -26.31
N LEU A 854 15.63 -13.67 -27.18
CA LEU A 854 16.72 -14.21 -27.99
C LEU A 854 18.01 -14.41 -27.19
N SER A 855 18.24 -13.56 -26.18
CA SER A 855 19.29 -13.72 -25.16
C SER A 855 18.82 -13.10 -23.84
N GLU A 856 19.65 -13.09 -22.79
CA GLU A 856 19.29 -12.40 -21.53
C GLU A 856 18.95 -10.92 -21.75
N THR A 857 19.64 -10.25 -22.67
CA THR A 857 19.49 -8.82 -22.99
C THR A 857 18.66 -8.56 -24.23
N VAL A 858 18.72 -9.40 -25.28
CA VAL A 858 18.00 -9.15 -26.54
C VAL A 858 16.56 -9.63 -26.46
N ARG A 859 15.59 -8.76 -26.81
CA ARG A 859 14.18 -9.12 -27.06
C ARG A 859 13.80 -8.73 -28.48
N SER A 860 12.97 -9.54 -29.13
CA SER A 860 12.26 -9.17 -30.37
C SER A 860 10.76 -9.29 -30.19
N GLY A 861 10.02 -8.40 -30.83
CA GLY A 861 8.57 -8.41 -30.93
C GLY A 861 8.12 -8.34 -32.38
N VAL A 862 7.07 -9.07 -32.75
CA VAL A 862 6.41 -8.99 -34.05
C VAL A 862 4.90 -8.85 -33.82
N PHE A 863 4.29 -7.86 -34.44
CA PHE A 863 2.85 -7.64 -34.45
C PHE A 863 2.36 -7.57 -35.90
N ALA A 864 1.47 -8.47 -36.30
CA ALA A 864 0.80 -8.44 -37.59
C ALA A 864 -0.72 -8.35 -37.40
N ASN A 865 -1.38 -7.54 -38.23
CA ASN A 865 -2.83 -7.46 -38.33
C ASN A 865 -3.24 -7.56 -39.80
N ALA A 866 -4.20 -8.43 -40.11
CA ALA A 866 -4.99 -8.38 -41.32
C ALA A 866 -6.44 -8.02 -40.94
N SER A 867 -7.09 -7.16 -41.72
CA SER A 867 -8.46 -6.69 -41.51
C SER A 867 -9.20 -6.64 -42.84
N HIS A 868 -10.40 -7.23 -42.91
CA HIS A 868 -11.31 -7.11 -44.03
C HIS A 868 -12.61 -6.45 -43.57
N PHE A 869 -13.14 -5.53 -44.37
CA PHE A 869 -14.30 -4.72 -44.08
C PHE A 869 -15.45 -5.07 -45.03
N THR A 870 -16.70 -5.03 -44.56
CA THR A 870 -17.86 -5.47 -45.36
C THR A 870 -18.26 -4.53 -46.51
N ASP A 871 -17.57 -3.41 -46.68
CA ASP A 871 -17.61 -2.56 -47.88
C ASP A 871 -16.59 -2.97 -48.97
N GLY A 872 -15.78 -4.01 -48.71
CA GLY A 872 -14.80 -4.58 -49.64
C GLY A 872 -13.35 -4.15 -49.38
N ILE A 873 -13.10 -3.23 -48.44
CA ILE A 873 -11.75 -2.80 -48.11
C ILE A 873 -11.00 -3.91 -47.35
N THR A 874 -9.71 -4.08 -47.64
CA THR A 874 -8.83 -5.08 -47.00
C THR A 874 -7.47 -4.48 -46.71
N VAL A 875 -7.02 -4.56 -45.45
CA VAL A 875 -5.78 -3.96 -44.94
C VAL A 875 -4.92 -5.04 -44.28
N GLY A 876 -3.62 -5.06 -44.58
CA GLY A 876 -2.62 -5.90 -43.93
C GLY A 876 -1.46 -5.06 -43.41
N SER A 877 -0.94 -5.39 -42.22
CA SER A 877 0.20 -4.71 -41.61
C SER A 877 1.09 -5.68 -40.83
N VAL A 878 2.39 -5.39 -40.82
CA VAL A 878 3.41 -6.10 -40.04
C VAL A 878 4.35 -5.07 -39.41
N ASN A 879 4.57 -5.20 -38.12
CA ASN A 879 5.44 -4.36 -37.30
C ASN A 879 6.43 -5.29 -36.60
N ALA A 880 7.72 -4.95 -36.59
CA ALA A 880 8.76 -5.70 -35.90
C ALA A 880 9.62 -4.75 -35.06
N GLN A 881 9.84 -5.11 -33.79
CA GLN A 881 10.67 -4.36 -32.84
C GLN A 881 11.83 -5.25 -32.38
N LEU A 882 13.02 -4.66 -32.24
CA LEU A 882 14.17 -5.26 -31.59
C LEU A 882 14.61 -4.34 -30.44
N SER A 883 14.88 -4.89 -29.26
CA SER A 883 15.30 -4.11 -28.08
C SER A 883 16.39 -4.78 -27.26
N LEU A 884 17.19 -3.95 -26.58
CA LEU A 884 18.34 -4.36 -25.79
C LEU A 884 18.10 -4.05 -24.31
N GLU A 885 17.42 -4.95 -23.59
CA GLU A 885 17.15 -4.82 -22.17
C GLU A 885 18.42 -4.96 -21.32
N LYS A 886 18.85 -3.84 -20.72
CA LYS A 886 19.90 -3.82 -19.69
C LYS A 886 19.31 -3.44 -18.34
N ALA A 887 19.63 -4.23 -17.31
CA ALA A 887 19.31 -3.87 -15.94
C ALA A 887 20.14 -2.64 -15.50
N LEU A 888 19.47 -1.64 -14.93
CA LEU A 888 20.10 -0.54 -14.19
C LEU A 888 20.23 -0.93 -12.72
N ASP A 889 19.19 -1.55 -12.15
CA ASP A 889 19.25 -2.25 -10.86
C ASP A 889 18.36 -3.51 -10.84
N LYS A 890 18.05 -4.05 -9.65
CA LYS A 890 17.18 -5.24 -9.50
C LYS A 890 15.71 -5.01 -9.86
N THR A 891 15.28 -3.76 -10.00
CA THR A 891 13.89 -3.33 -10.21
C THR A 891 13.70 -2.50 -11.48
N VAL A 892 14.73 -1.87 -12.01
CA VAL A 892 14.65 -1.01 -13.20
C VAL A 892 15.55 -1.53 -14.31
N LYS A 893 14.97 -1.75 -15.49
CA LYS A 893 15.66 -1.95 -16.76
C LYS A 893 15.49 -0.72 -17.64
N ALA A 894 16.51 -0.37 -18.42
CA ALA A 894 16.39 0.54 -19.55
C ALA A 894 16.77 -0.21 -20.84
N PHE A 895 16.15 0.17 -21.95
CA PHE A 895 16.35 -0.49 -23.25
C PHE A 895 16.23 0.51 -24.41
N PRO A 896 17.27 0.66 -25.25
CA PRO A 896 17.05 1.17 -26.59
C PRO A 896 16.27 0.13 -27.41
N PHE A 897 15.45 0.62 -28.33
CA PHE A 897 14.76 -0.21 -29.31
C PHE A 897 14.82 0.41 -30.71
N ALA A 898 14.71 -0.44 -31.72
CA ALA A 898 14.40 -0.09 -33.09
C ALA A 898 13.08 -0.77 -33.48
N GLU A 899 12.24 -0.12 -34.27
CA GLU A 899 10.99 -0.68 -34.80
C GLU A 899 10.82 -0.30 -36.28
N ILE A 900 10.41 -1.29 -37.06
CA ILE A 900 10.11 -1.19 -38.50
C ILE A 900 8.66 -1.64 -38.72
N SER A 901 7.94 -0.94 -39.59
CA SER A 901 6.53 -1.19 -39.87
C SER A 901 6.25 -1.07 -41.36
N TYR A 902 5.42 -1.99 -41.86
CA TYR A 902 4.90 -1.97 -43.22
C TYR A 902 3.40 -2.26 -43.19
N ALA A 903 2.62 -1.47 -43.91
CA ALA A 903 1.21 -1.72 -44.17
C ALA A 903 0.90 -1.61 -45.66
N LYS A 904 -0.09 -2.39 -46.11
CA LYS A 904 -0.69 -2.30 -47.43
C LYS A 904 -2.19 -2.57 -47.35
N SER A 905 -2.99 -1.94 -48.19
CA SER A 905 -4.40 -2.27 -48.40
C SER A 905 -4.75 -2.38 -49.89
N ASN A 906 -6.05 -2.34 -50.21
CA ASN A 906 -6.60 -2.21 -51.56
C ASN A 906 -7.32 -0.86 -51.81
N ALA A 907 -7.21 0.11 -50.89
CA ALA A 907 -7.92 1.38 -50.94
C ALA A 907 -7.11 2.52 -50.29
N GLN A 908 -7.44 3.76 -50.60
CA GLN A 908 -6.88 4.93 -49.90
C GLN A 908 -8.03 5.86 -49.54
N SER A 909 -8.13 6.22 -48.25
CA SER A 909 -8.99 7.31 -47.82
C SER A 909 -8.18 8.59 -47.66
N THR A 910 -8.73 9.68 -48.16
CA THR A 910 -8.22 11.04 -47.93
C THR A 910 -8.79 11.68 -46.65
N PHE A 911 -9.72 11.02 -45.98
CA PHE A 911 -10.46 11.52 -44.81
C PHE A 911 -10.64 10.42 -43.75
N ASN A 912 -10.97 10.77 -42.50
CA ASN A 912 -11.14 9.79 -41.42
C ASN A 912 -12.50 9.04 -41.47
N TYR A 913 -13.22 9.11 -42.59
CA TYR A 913 -14.60 8.68 -42.75
C TYR A 913 -14.77 7.63 -43.87
N PRO A 914 -15.59 6.57 -43.68
CA PRO A 914 -16.22 6.17 -42.41
C PRO A 914 -15.19 5.65 -41.38
N TYR A 915 -13.97 5.34 -41.81
CA TYR A 915 -12.78 5.07 -41.01
C TYR A 915 -11.52 5.28 -41.88
N PHE A 916 -10.35 5.39 -41.27
CA PHE A 916 -9.10 5.73 -41.99
C PHE A 916 -8.37 4.51 -42.59
N VAL A 917 -7.90 4.62 -43.84
CA VAL A 917 -7.17 3.57 -44.59
C VAL A 917 -6.13 4.17 -45.55
N VAL A 918 -4.99 3.50 -45.74
CA VAL A 918 -3.92 3.88 -46.67
C VAL A 918 -3.59 2.73 -47.63
N ASP A 919 -3.33 3.00 -48.92
CA ASP A 919 -2.91 1.98 -49.90
C ASP A 919 -1.60 1.31 -49.46
N LYS A 920 -0.59 2.09 -49.11
CA LYS A 920 0.71 1.60 -48.67
C LYS A 920 1.23 2.52 -47.57
N ARG A 921 1.99 1.98 -46.61
CA ARG A 921 2.74 2.75 -45.62
C ARG A 921 3.98 2.00 -45.17
N PHE A 922 5.07 2.73 -44.93
CA PHE A 922 6.31 2.24 -44.34
C PHE A 922 6.85 3.26 -43.34
N TYR A 923 7.05 2.83 -42.10
CA TYR A 923 7.75 3.66 -41.12
C TYR A 923 8.85 2.88 -40.43
N THR A 924 9.93 3.57 -40.06
CA THR A 924 11.07 2.99 -39.36
C THR A 924 11.63 4.00 -38.36
N GLY A 925 12.10 3.53 -37.22
CA GLY A 925 12.58 4.41 -36.16
C GLY A 925 13.06 3.66 -34.93
N GLY A 926 13.17 4.39 -33.83
CA GLY A 926 13.67 3.85 -32.58
C GLY A 926 13.48 4.79 -31.41
N GLY A 927 13.91 4.34 -30.24
CA GLY A 927 13.68 5.08 -29.01
C GLY A 927 14.31 4.44 -27.80
N LEU A 928 13.93 4.96 -26.63
CA LEU A 928 14.33 4.47 -25.32
C LEU A 928 13.09 4.06 -24.54
N GLY A 929 13.18 2.94 -23.84
CA GLY A 929 12.18 2.49 -22.90
C GLY A 929 12.75 2.18 -21.52
N VAL A 930 11.86 2.20 -20.53
CA VAL A 930 12.14 1.86 -19.13
C VAL A 930 11.11 0.83 -18.66
N LYS A 931 11.58 -0.24 -18.04
CA LYS A 931 10.75 -1.30 -17.43
C LYS A 931 11.04 -1.34 -15.92
N ILE A 932 10.06 -0.92 -15.12
CA ILE A 932 10.07 -1.00 -13.66
C ILE A 932 9.32 -2.26 -13.23
N LYS A 933 9.97 -3.15 -12.51
CA LYS A 933 9.40 -4.37 -11.90
C LYS A 933 9.77 -4.42 -10.42
N ASN A 934 8.87 -3.97 -9.55
CA ASN A 934 9.06 -4.04 -8.10
C ASN A 934 8.31 -5.25 -7.51
N PRO A 935 9.02 -6.32 -7.10
CA PRO A 935 8.37 -7.51 -6.54
C PRO A 935 7.67 -7.25 -5.20
N ILE A 936 8.13 -6.27 -4.40
CA ILE A 936 7.55 -5.96 -3.07
C ILE A 936 6.15 -5.34 -3.21
N GLN A 937 5.89 -4.62 -4.30
CA GLN A 937 4.60 -3.94 -4.56
C GLN A 937 3.80 -4.61 -5.70
N ASN A 938 4.31 -5.70 -6.29
CA ASN A 938 3.78 -6.31 -7.52
C ASN A 938 3.50 -5.28 -8.65
N LEU A 939 4.33 -4.25 -8.72
CA LEU A 939 4.29 -3.24 -9.78
C LEU A 939 5.09 -3.74 -10.97
N ASN A 940 4.48 -3.76 -12.15
CA ASN A 940 5.15 -3.93 -13.44
C ASN A 940 4.72 -2.76 -14.32
N LEU A 941 5.65 -1.91 -14.77
CA LEU A 941 5.37 -0.77 -15.65
C LEU A 941 6.43 -0.70 -16.74
N SER A 942 6.01 -0.65 -17.99
CA SER A 942 6.83 -0.49 -19.19
C SER A 942 6.44 0.79 -19.89
N ILE A 943 7.42 1.62 -20.24
CA ILE A 943 7.21 2.89 -20.94
C ILE A 943 8.24 3.00 -22.04
N GLU A 944 7.83 3.41 -23.24
CA GLU A 944 8.68 3.53 -24.42
C GLU A 944 8.40 4.87 -25.09
N GLY A 945 9.43 5.70 -25.29
CA GLY A 945 9.36 6.91 -26.10
C GLY A 945 10.29 6.79 -27.31
N GLY A 946 9.80 7.07 -28.51
CA GLY A 946 10.59 6.96 -29.74
C GLY A 946 10.20 7.95 -30.82
N ALA A 947 11.09 8.12 -31.80
CA ALA A 947 10.93 8.96 -32.97
C ALA A 947 11.12 8.15 -34.26
N PHE A 948 10.37 8.50 -35.29
CA PHE A 948 10.16 7.66 -36.46
C PHE A 948 10.12 8.48 -37.75
N LEU A 949 10.66 7.87 -38.81
CA LEU A 949 10.56 8.33 -40.18
C LEU A 949 9.38 7.60 -40.84
N ASP A 950 8.48 8.34 -41.50
CA ASP A 950 7.28 7.83 -42.17
C ASP A 950 7.29 8.34 -43.62
N ASN A 951 7.04 7.49 -44.60
CA ASN A 951 7.14 7.87 -46.01
C ASN A 951 5.92 8.66 -46.55
N ASP A 952 4.78 8.64 -45.85
CA ASP A 952 3.51 9.19 -46.37
C ASP A 952 2.92 10.30 -45.48
N PHE A 953 3.11 10.24 -44.15
CA PHE A 953 2.46 11.15 -43.19
C PHE A 953 3.43 12.04 -42.40
N GLY A 954 4.72 12.01 -42.75
CA GLY A 954 5.77 12.78 -42.09
C GLY A 954 6.22 12.19 -40.74
N ASN A 955 7.41 12.63 -40.31
CA ASN A 955 8.09 12.11 -39.13
C ASN A 955 7.28 12.38 -37.85
N PHE A 956 7.25 11.42 -36.93
CA PHE A 956 6.42 11.49 -35.72
C PHE A 956 7.14 10.99 -34.47
N GLY A 957 6.71 11.53 -33.31
CA GLY A 957 6.98 10.95 -32.00
C GLY A 957 5.89 9.96 -31.60
N ARG A 958 6.25 8.97 -30.78
CA ARG A 958 5.27 8.07 -30.14
C ARG A 958 5.72 7.65 -28.74
N ILE A 959 4.77 7.61 -27.82
CA ILE A 959 4.90 7.08 -26.46
C ILE A 959 3.95 5.90 -26.28
N ARG A 960 4.45 4.78 -25.75
CA ARG A 960 3.66 3.64 -25.25
C ARG A 960 3.81 3.51 -23.75
N ILE A 961 2.72 3.20 -23.05
CA ILE A 961 2.71 2.87 -21.63
C ILE A 961 1.94 1.56 -21.45
N ASN A 962 2.50 0.61 -20.69
CA ASN A 962 1.84 -0.64 -20.33
C ASN A 962 2.18 -0.99 -18.88
N GLY A 963 1.17 -1.09 -18.02
CA GLY A 963 1.37 -1.23 -16.58
C GLY A 963 0.34 -2.11 -15.88
N ASN A 964 0.76 -2.72 -14.78
CA ASN A 964 -0.11 -3.29 -13.77
C ASN A 964 0.47 -3.11 -12.37
N PHE A 965 -0.43 -2.94 -11.40
CA PHE A 965 -0.14 -2.60 -10.02
C PHE A 965 -1.15 -3.31 -9.12
N LYS A 966 -0.74 -3.80 -7.94
CA LYS A 966 -1.66 -4.39 -6.97
C LYS A 966 -2.01 -3.40 -5.86
N LEU A 967 -3.32 -3.22 -5.63
CA LEU A 967 -3.86 -2.56 -4.43
C LEU A 967 -4.11 -3.64 -3.36
N GLY A 968 -3.12 -3.85 -2.50
CA GLY A 968 -3.14 -4.97 -1.55
C GLY A 968 -3.03 -6.32 -2.26
N THR A 969 -3.69 -7.35 -1.74
CA THR A 969 -3.52 -8.73 -2.23
C THR A 969 -4.38 -9.05 -3.46
N PHE A 970 -5.68 -8.71 -3.38
CA PHE A 970 -6.74 -9.22 -4.27
C PHE A 970 -7.24 -8.22 -5.32
N THR A 971 -6.81 -6.96 -5.24
CA THR A 971 -7.18 -5.90 -6.21
C THR A 971 -5.99 -5.58 -7.11
N LYS A 972 -6.22 -5.48 -8.42
CA LYS A 972 -5.22 -5.17 -9.44
C LYS A 972 -5.71 -4.03 -10.33
N ILE A 973 -4.89 -3.00 -10.49
CA ILE A 973 -5.05 -2.00 -11.56
C ILE A 973 -4.21 -2.43 -12.76
N THR A 974 -4.74 -2.22 -13.96
CA THR A 974 -4.06 -2.35 -15.25
C THR A 974 -4.18 -1.05 -16.02
N THR A 975 -3.12 -0.63 -16.70
CA THR A 975 -3.13 0.51 -17.63
C THR A 975 -2.42 0.12 -18.92
N SER A 976 -2.93 0.61 -20.05
CA SER A 976 -2.29 0.48 -21.36
C SER A 976 -2.62 1.72 -22.18
N GLY A 977 -1.69 2.27 -22.94
CA GLY A 977 -1.95 3.44 -23.76
C GLY A 977 -0.85 3.73 -24.77
N GLU A 978 -1.23 4.40 -25.85
CA GLU A 978 -0.37 4.76 -26.96
C GLU A 978 -0.76 6.15 -27.45
N PHE A 979 0.24 7.03 -27.56
CA PHE A 979 0.10 8.42 -27.95
C PHE A 979 1.12 8.73 -29.04
N SER A 980 0.69 9.30 -30.16
CA SER A 980 1.56 9.65 -31.29
C SER A 980 1.24 11.04 -31.83
N THR A 981 2.27 11.73 -32.30
CA THR A 981 2.18 13.09 -32.86
C THR A 981 1.89 13.09 -34.37
N ARG A 982 1.40 11.98 -34.93
CA ARG A 982 1.08 11.87 -36.37
C ARG A 982 -0.14 12.75 -36.68
N PRO A 983 -0.12 13.57 -37.75
CA PRO A 983 -1.21 14.48 -38.08
C PRO A 983 -2.42 13.80 -38.75
N MET A 984 -2.32 12.52 -39.13
CA MET A 984 -3.43 11.76 -39.72
C MET A 984 -3.30 10.27 -39.38
N GLY A 985 -4.44 9.61 -39.23
CA GLY A 985 -4.53 8.17 -39.41
C GLY A 985 -3.75 7.33 -38.40
N TYR A 986 -3.87 7.64 -37.12
CA TYR A 986 -3.29 6.83 -36.06
C TYR A 986 -4.08 6.96 -34.76
N SER A 987 -4.60 5.83 -34.29
CA SER A 987 -5.50 5.78 -33.15
C SER A 987 -4.72 5.82 -31.84
N ASN A 988 -4.66 7.02 -31.25
CA ASN A 988 -4.27 7.19 -29.86
C ASN A 988 -5.29 6.47 -28.97
N TYR A 989 -4.84 5.85 -27.89
CA TYR A 989 -5.74 5.24 -26.92
C TYR A 989 -5.18 5.28 -25.50
N PHE A 990 -6.09 5.28 -24.53
CA PHE A 990 -5.77 5.03 -23.14
C PHE A 990 -6.82 4.10 -22.54
N LEU A 991 -6.35 3.04 -21.89
CA LEU A 991 -7.13 2.04 -21.18
C LEU A 991 -6.70 2.02 -19.73
N ILE A 992 -7.68 2.10 -18.84
CA ILE A 992 -7.54 1.79 -17.41
C ILE A 992 -8.49 0.67 -17.03
N GLY A 993 -8.04 -0.24 -16.19
CA GLY A 993 -8.83 -1.36 -15.70
C GLY A 993 -8.56 -1.64 -14.23
N LEU A 994 -9.58 -2.14 -13.54
CA LEU A 994 -9.56 -2.57 -12.15
C LEU A 994 -10.13 -3.99 -12.10
N SER A 995 -9.42 -4.91 -11.47
CA SER A 995 -9.91 -6.26 -11.15
C SER A 995 -9.90 -6.45 -9.64
N HIS A 996 -10.98 -6.98 -9.08
CA HIS A 996 -11.07 -7.39 -7.67
C HIS A 996 -11.54 -8.84 -7.57
N ILE A 997 -10.77 -9.67 -6.87
CA ILE A 997 -11.05 -11.09 -6.65
C ILE A 997 -11.70 -11.24 -5.27
N PHE A 998 -12.89 -11.85 -5.22
CA PHE A 998 -13.76 -11.86 -4.03
C PHE A 998 -13.34 -12.84 -2.93
#